data_AF-A0A821X738-F1
#
_entry.id   AF-A0A821X738-F1
#
_cell.length_a   1.000
_cell.length_b   1.000
_cell.length_c   1.000
_cell.angle_alpha   90.00
_cell.angle_beta   90.00
_cell.angle_gamma   90.00
#
_symmetry.space_group_name_H-M   'P 1'
#
loop_
_entity.id
_entity.type
_entity.pdbx_description
1 polymer ?
#
loop_
_entity_poly.entity_id
_entity_poly.type
_entity_poly.pdbx_seq_one_letter_code
_entity_poly.pdbx_strand_id
1 'polypeptide(L)'
;KCLQYQQQHVTSHCEKFRHYMPRCDHGSYCVNFHDREHIENYKHPFPNPCRFTPYHCSLHEQFILEKNSRSLSDEINQHCLNLAHVCVFGRNCTDNDPLHWEKYIHVPRSLCSYGDRCKKLLEEDHLNSFTHPNIRDIRLLCKYADECCDRHKAKHLTKFRHIITLEDSGIVRYYNLNQNIDFVQNQKDTVERVRRYVQKEKWEPLLSESIPQEIINWIRAVRPVHRCRPELFESILLHGHVMSRDYMDQLKDPVFVATSVFQHRELHQIKYLKEKQCSKDAKEYIQALVIEEFEKAHPKDRTIADTTKLDKKSYEAYNSKSRNELIKNKEVLLSDILSKSEMQIVKTKAIEIAQASIKLHANPAGIGHPPDKELGTNRNVFTILGPHLGHYYGDVFIVFKREILHHPDANFSIQAATSYASGNCFKLRPWLGSPLASKEERIKFFHKSKLHAAIPGYEYATALELIALTSFESKKKSMNIDLATILKCWLARDAHQSIEAHLPQLIPLDYIDRIYMSQNIFDLLNSRTREFINTTFKHRIIKTSHVIELDHDGGTFGPKPNSKIRQEYQDFVLKHIMDKYDQLDINSISRPIQGTIITIPATDFNDPFVLPLTISQAYRQYKIDHPQISNDATVYIYWQTMNGDMMLTLANEQIGTDEQQPNLRCLTCYIAEKPATKDVHYHENVSYLHSGRPFQHEIVIKEQ
;
A
#
# COMPACT_ATOMS: atom_id res chain seq x y z
N LYS A 1 9.06 -0.06 -57.59
CA LYS A 1 8.34 -1.35 -57.47
C LYS A 1 7.03 -1.20 -56.68
N CYS A 2 7.02 -0.78 -55.41
CA CYS A 2 5.77 -0.55 -54.67
C CYS A 2 4.80 0.45 -55.33
N LEU A 3 5.30 1.55 -55.89
CA LEU A 3 4.51 2.51 -56.68
C LEU A 3 3.86 1.89 -57.93
N GLN A 4 4.53 0.93 -58.59
CA GLN A 4 3.95 0.21 -59.72
C GLN A 4 2.83 -0.73 -59.28
N TYR A 5 2.96 -1.40 -58.13
CA TYR A 5 1.88 -2.24 -57.57
C TYR A 5 0.67 -1.42 -57.11
N GLN A 6 0.91 -0.20 -56.59
CA GLN A 6 -0.16 0.75 -56.25
C GLN A 6 -0.93 1.22 -57.49
N GLN A 7 -0.20 1.52 -58.58
CA GLN A 7 -0.80 1.91 -59.87
C GLN A 7 -1.54 0.76 -60.56
N GLN A 8 -1.11 -0.49 -60.34
CA GLN A 8 -1.71 -1.69 -60.93
C GLN A 8 -2.83 -2.31 -60.07
N HIS A 9 -3.21 -1.65 -58.97
CA HIS A 9 -4.25 -2.12 -58.04
C HIS A 9 -4.11 -3.56 -57.53
N VAL A 10 -2.88 -4.06 -57.32
CA VAL A 10 -2.68 -5.44 -56.86
C VAL A 10 -3.03 -5.55 -55.37
N THR A 11 -4.24 -6.02 -55.06
CA THR A 11 -4.87 -6.00 -53.73
C THR A 11 -4.05 -6.72 -52.67
N SER A 12 -3.52 -7.91 -52.96
CA SER A 12 -2.73 -8.71 -52.01
C SER A 12 -1.40 -8.07 -51.62
N HIS A 13 -0.76 -7.34 -52.54
CA HIS A 13 0.45 -6.57 -52.24
C HIS A 13 0.09 -5.31 -51.44
N CYS A 14 -0.96 -4.60 -51.86
CA CYS A 14 -1.32 -3.35 -51.24
C CYS A 14 -1.92 -3.52 -49.83
N GLU A 15 -2.61 -4.63 -49.54
CA GLU A 15 -3.05 -5.02 -48.19
C GLU A 15 -1.84 -5.42 -47.33
N LYS A 16 -0.96 -6.29 -47.84
CA LYS A 16 0.23 -6.76 -47.11
C LYS A 16 1.22 -5.64 -46.74
N PHE A 17 1.35 -4.62 -47.59
CA PHE A 17 2.26 -3.49 -47.41
C PHE A 17 1.54 -2.17 -47.05
N ARG A 18 0.24 -2.24 -46.67
CA ARG A 18 -0.54 -1.11 -46.14
C ARG A 18 -0.59 0.12 -47.07
N HIS A 19 -0.67 -0.10 -48.37
CA HIS A 19 -0.63 0.97 -49.37
C HIS A 19 -1.95 1.74 -49.55
N TYR A 20 -3.08 1.18 -49.12
CA TYR A 20 -4.41 1.80 -49.20
C TYR A 20 -4.92 2.42 -47.91
N MET A 21 -4.13 2.35 -46.82
CA MET A 21 -4.55 2.89 -45.54
C MET A 21 -4.48 4.43 -45.57
N PRO A 22 -5.49 5.14 -45.04
CA PRO A 22 -5.39 6.56 -44.80
C PRO A 22 -4.16 6.86 -43.94
N ARG A 23 -3.45 7.96 -44.23
CA ARG A 23 -2.34 8.39 -43.38
C ARG A 23 -2.93 8.85 -42.04
N CYS A 24 -2.24 8.51 -40.95
CA CYS A 24 -2.57 9.10 -39.65
C CYS A 24 -2.31 10.61 -39.70
N ASP A 25 -3.30 11.41 -39.33
CA ASP A 25 -3.20 12.88 -39.31
C ASP A 25 -2.11 13.40 -38.38
N HIS A 26 -1.71 12.60 -37.39
CA HIS A 26 -0.68 12.94 -36.42
C HIS A 26 0.72 12.41 -36.78
N GLY A 27 0.88 11.59 -37.82
CA GLY A 27 2.19 11.08 -38.27
C GLY A 27 3.04 10.48 -37.13
N SER A 28 4.27 10.97 -36.95
CA SER A 28 5.19 10.53 -35.89
C SER A 28 4.76 10.95 -34.47
N TYR A 29 3.75 11.82 -34.36
CA TYR A 29 3.18 12.30 -33.11
C TYR A 29 1.86 11.58 -32.75
N CYS A 30 1.59 10.44 -33.39
CA CYS A 30 0.35 9.68 -33.19
C CYS A 30 0.00 9.52 -31.70
N VAL A 31 -1.18 10.01 -31.32
CA VAL A 31 -1.70 9.91 -29.95
C VAL A 31 -2.28 8.53 -29.66
N ASN A 32 -2.76 7.86 -30.70
CA ASN A 32 -3.43 6.57 -30.66
C ASN A 32 -2.46 5.42 -30.96
N PHE A 33 -1.17 5.58 -30.67
CA PHE A 33 -0.17 4.55 -30.96
C PHE A 33 -0.33 3.27 -30.12
N HIS A 34 -1.10 3.36 -29.03
CA HIS A 34 -1.51 2.21 -28.22
C HIS A 34 -2.78 1.51 -28.75
N ASP A 35 -3.54 2.16 -29.63
CA ASP A 35 -4.75 1.58 -30.22
C ASP A 35 -4.37 0.71 -31.43
N ARG A 36 -4.54 -0.61 -31.27
CA ARG A 36 -4.24 -1.58 -32.32
C ARG A 36 -5.11 -1.38 -33.54
N GLU A 37 -6.38 -1.07 -33.37
CA GLU A 37 -7.29 -0.84 -34.50
C GLU A 37 -6.84 0.39 -35.28
N HIS A 38 -6.43 1.46 -34.58
CA HIS A 38 -5.83 2.63 -35.22
C HIS A 38 -4.51 2.30 -35.95
N ILE A 39 -3.58 1.60 -35.32
CA ILE A 39 -2.29 1.22 -35.93
C ILE A 39 -2.48 0.27 -37.12
N GLU A 40 -3.52 -0.57 -37.09
CA GLU A 40 -3.85 -1.50 -38.17
C GLU A 40 -4.58 -0.81 -39.33
N ASN A 41 -5.39 0.21 -39.06
CA ASN A 41 -6.21 0.86 -40.09
C ASN A 41 -5.57 2.13 -40.70
N TYR A 42 -4.57 2.71 -40.05
CA TYR A 42 -3.89 3.93 -40.51
C TYR A 42 -2.41 3.69 -40.81
N LYS A 43 -1.88 4.48 -41.75
CA LYS A 43 -0.46 4.47 -42.11
C LYS A 43 0.32 5.49 -41.28
N HIS A 44 1.36 5.02 -40.60
CA HIS A 44 2.31 5.83 -39.81
C HIS A 44 3.70 5.85 -40.47
N PRO A 45 4.54 6.86 -40.14
CA PRO A 45 5.95 6.90 -40.56
C PRO A 45 6.85 5.94 -39.77
N PHE A 46 6.34 5.38 -38.67
CA PHE A 46 7.05 4.43 -37.82
C PHE A 46 6.51 2.99 -37.97
N PRO A 47 7.30 1.94 -37.68
CA PRO A 47 6.82 0.55 -37.66
C PRO A 47 5.88 0.30 -36.48
N ASN A 48 5.24 -0.87 -36.41
CA ASN A 48 4.31 -1.17 -35.31
C ASN A 48 4.94 -0.85 -33.93
N PRO A 49 4.24 -0.12 -33.06
CA PRO A 49 4.76 0.21 -31.75
C PRO A 49 5.06 -1.04 -30.93
N CYS A 50 6.16 -1.00 -30.17
CA CYS A 50 6.43 -2.01 -29.17
C CYS A 50 5.30 -2.02 -28.15
N ARG A 51 4.73 -3.19 -27.85
CA ARG A 51 3.67 -3.34 -26.82
C ARG A 51 4.08 -2.83 -25.42
N PHE A 52 5.37 -2.61 -25.22
CA PHE A 52 5.96 -2.20 -23.95
C PHE A 52 6.43 -0.74 -23.94
N THR A 53 6.35 -0.02 -25.06
CA THR A 53 6.65 1.42 -25.07
C THR A 53 5.54 2.19 -24.33
N PRO A 54 5.81 3.28 -23.58
CA PRO A 54 7.09 3.98 -23.41
C PRO A 54 8.03 3.46 -22.30
N TYR A 55 7.57 2.61 -21.37
CA TYR A 55 8.31 2.36 -20.11
C TYR A 55 8.80 0.93 -19.88
N HIS A 56 8.19 -0.07 -20.51
CA HIS A 56 8.29 -1.47 -20.09
C HIS A 56 9.21 -2.32 -20.99
N CYS A 57 9.97 -1.71 -21.90
CA CYS A 57 10.78 -2.43 -22.87
C CYS A 57 12.24 -2.56 -22.43
N SER A 58 12.58 -3.64 -21.73
CA SER A 58 13.95 -3.90 -21.25
C SER A 58 15.00 -3.95 -22.37
N LEU A 59 14.63 -4.44 -23.56
CA LEU A 59 15.51 -4.45 -24.73
C LEU A 59 15.83 -3.03 -25.21
N HIS A 60 14.84 -2.13 -25.19
CA HIS A 60 15.03 -0.72 -25.57
C HIS A 60 15.80 0.06 -24.51
N GLU A 61 15.58 -0.23 -23.23
CA GLU A 61 16.38 0.36 -22.15
C GLU A 61 17.87 0.01 -22.31
N GLN A 62 18.18 -1.26 -22.60
CA GLN A 62 19.55 -1.71 -22.89
C GLN A 62 20.11 -1.00 -24.13
N PHE A 63 19.30 -0.87 -25.19
CA PHE A 63 19.68 -0.14 -26.41
C PHE A 63 20.05 1.33 -26.12
N ILE A 64 19.29 2.03 -25.26
CA ILE A 64 19.55 3.43 -24.91
C ILE A 64 20.76 3.59 -23.97
N LEU A 65 21.01 2.59 -23.12
CA LEU A 65 22.10 2.62 -22.14
C LEU A 65 23.46 2.30 -22.75
N GLU A 66 23.48 1.47 -23.79
CA GLU A 66 24.71 1.04 -24.45
C GLU A 66 25.27 2.14 -25.37
N LYS A 67 26.55 2.47 -25.20
CA LYS A 67 27.22 3.51 -26.00
C LYS A 67 27.86 2.95 -27.26
N ASN A 68 28.05 1.63 -27.34
CA ASN A 68 28.68 0.97 -28.46
C ASN A 68 27.72 -0.02 -29.10
N SER A 69 27.19 0.31 -30.28
CA SER A 69 26.25 -0.55 -31.01
C SER A 69 26.80 -1.94 -31.34
N ARG A 70 28.13 -2.14 -31.31
CA ARG A 70 28.78 -3.44 -31.53
C ARG A 70 28.74 -4.40 -30.33
N SER A 71 28.35 -3.94 -29.13
CA SER A 71 28.20 -4.81 -27.95
C SER A 71 26.76 -5.25 -27.69
N LEU A 72 25.80 -4.77 -28.48
CA LEU A 72 24.40 -5.19 -28.38
C LEU A 72 24.19 -6.54 -29.05
N SER A 73 23.34 -7.39 -28.45
CA SER A 73 22.94 -8.66 -29.06
C SER A 73 22.09 -8.42 -30.32
N ASP A 74 22.09 -9.39 -31.23
CA ASP A 74 21.26 -9.35 -32.43
C ASP A 74 19.77 -9.21 -32.10
N GLU A 75 19.33 -9.80 -30.98
CA GLU A 75 17.96 -9.69 -30.49
C GLU A 75 17.55 -8.24 -30.16
N ILE A 76 18.41 -7.49 -29.46
CA ILE A 76 18.13 -6.09 -29.11
C ILE A 76 18.07 -5.22 -30.37
N ASN A 77 19.05 -5.39 -31.26
CA ASN A 77 19.11 -4.64 -32.52
C ASN A 77 17.88 -4.93 -33.39
N GLN A 78 17.51 -6.19 -33.56
CA GLN A 78 16.31 -6.57 -34.33
C GLN A 78 15.03 -6.02 -33.70
N HIS A 79 14.88 -6.12 -32.38
CA HIS A 79 13.71 -5.58 -31.68
C HIS A 79 13.57 -4.07 -31.90
N CYS A 80 14.63 -3.29 -31.68
CA CYS A 80 14.60 -1.83 -31.78
C CYS A 80 14.52 -1.34 -33.24
N LEU A 81 14.93 -2.16 -34.22
CA LEU A 81 14.75 -1.84 -35.64
C LEU A 81 13.36 -2.21 -36.17
N ASN A 82 12.73 -3.25 -35.63
CA ASN A 82 11.45 -3.77 -36.13
C ASN A 82 10.24 -3.15 -35.43
N LEU A 83 10.40 -2.63 -34.21
CA LEU A 83 9.33 -2.06 -33.41
C LEU A 83 9.62 -0.61 -33.03
N ALA A 84 8.60 0.24 -33.13
CA ALA A 84 8.73 1.64 -32.77
C ALA A 84 8.69 1.84 -31.25
N HIS A 85 9.45 2.81 -30.76
CA HIS A 85 9.48 3.19 -29.34
C HIS A 85 9.24 4.69 -29.21
N VAL A 86 8.74 5.13 -28.06
CA VAL A 86 8.56 6.55 -27.78
C VAL A 86 9.93 7.21 -27.56
N CYS A 87 10.14 8.34 -28.24
CA CYS A 87 11.35 9.13 -28.10
C CYS A 87 11.49 9.62 -26.66
N VAL A 88 12.67 9.40 -26.06
CA VAL A 88 12.91 9.75 -24.65
C VAL A 88 12.87 11.26 -24.39
N PHE A 89 12.94 12.09 -25.43
CA PHE A 89 12.88 13.55 -25.32
C PHE A 89 11.58 14.17 -25.84
N GLY A 90 10.65 13.36 -26.36
CA GLY A 90 9.34 13.83 -26.81
C GLY A 90 9.43 15.08 -27.68
N ARG A 91 8.81 16.18 -27.22
CA ARG A 91 8.81 17.50 -27.91
C ARG A 91 10.19 18.15 -28.02
N ASN A 92 11.08 17.89 -27.07
CA ASN A 92 12.42 18.47 -27.01
C ASN A 92 13.47 17.63 -27.75
N CYS A 93 13.05 16.67 -28.57
CA CYS A 93 13.98 15.91 -29.39
C CYS A 93 14.69 16.83 -30.40
N THR A 94 16.02 16.83 -30.36
CA THR A 94 16.87 17.57 -31.31
C THR A 94 17.57 16.64 -32.29
N ASP A 95 17.20 15.35 -32.31
CA ASP A 95 17.79 14.37 -33.21
C ASP A 95 17.20 14.55 -34.61
N ASN A 96 18.07 14.76 -35.59
CA ASN A 96 17.71 14.98 -36.99
C ASN A 96 18.06 13.77 -37.86
N ASP A 97 18.47 12.64 -37.29
CA ASP A 97 18.71 11.40 -38.04
C ASP A 97 17.40 10.89 -38.66
N PRO A 98 17.31 10.73 -39.99
CA PRO A 98 16.13 10.17 -40.65
C PRO A 98 15.70 8.82 -40.05
N LEU A 99 16.66 7.98 -39.66
CA LEU A 99 16.34 6.68 -39.06
C LEU A 99 15.67 6.85 -37.70
N HIS A 100 16.03 7.87 -36.92
CA HIS A 100 15.34 8.18 -35.66
C HIS A 100 13.87 8.54 -35.91
N TRP A 101 13.60 9.41 -36.88
CA TRP A 101 12.24 9.81 -37.24
C TRP A 101 11.38 8.68 -37.84
N GLU A 102 12.01 7.70 -38.49
CA GLU A 102 11.36 6.48 -38.99
C GLU A 102 11.12 5.42 -37.91
N LYS A 103 11.77 5.50 -36.74
CA LYS A 103 11.71 4.46 -35.69
C LYS A 103 11.08 4.93 -34.40
N TYR A 104 10.96 6.24 -34.19
CA TYR A 104 10.49 6.80 -32.93
C TYR A 104 9.17 7.55 -33.03
N ILE A 105 8.38 7.39 -31.98
CA ILE A 105 7.12 8.08 -31.75
C ILE A 105 7.41 9.28 -30.85
N HIS A 106 7.11 10.49 -31.29
CA HIS A 106 7.37 11.70 -30.52
C HIS A 106 6.10 12.10 -29.80
N VAL A 107 6.03 11.83 -28.49
CA VAL A 107 4.87 12.18 -27.65
C VAL A 107 5.16 13.50 -26.93
N PRO A 108 4.67 14.66 -27.42
CA PRO A 108 4.86 15.94 -26.75
C PRO A 108 4.08 16.03 -25.42
N ARG A 109 4.75 16.53 -24.38
CA ARG A 109 4.11 16.97 -23.13
C ARG A 109 4.07 18.50 -23.05
N SER A 110 3.32 19.02 -22.07
CA SER A 110 3.31 20.45 -21.78
C SER A 110 4.69 20.91 -21.32
N LEU A 111 5.15 22.06 -21.84
CA LEU A 111 6.38 22.68 -21.38
C LEU A 111 6.20 23.18 -19.95
N CYS A 112 7.19 22.92 -19.08
CA CYS A 112 7.20 23.56 -17.78
C CYS A 112 7.38 25.08 -17.95
N SER A 113 6.46 25.86 -17.39
CA SER A 113 6.52 27.33 -17.43
C SER A 113 7.77 27.93 -16.77
N TYR A 114 8.46 27.16 -15.92
CA TYR A 114 9.69 27.56 -15.24
C TYR A 114 10.98 27.04 -15.88
N GLY A 115 10.89 26.14 -16.88
CA GLY A 115 12.04 25.58 -17.60
C GLY A 115 13.14 25.08 -16.67
N ASP A 116 14.38 25.55 -16.89
CA ASP A 116 15.57 25.18 -16.12
C ASP A 116 15.59 25.73 -14.69
N ARG A 117 14.73 26.71 -14.37
CA ARG A 117 14.62 27.31 -13.03
C ARG A 117 13.54 26.65 -12.17
N CYS A 118 13.01 25.52 -12.63
CA CYS A 118 11.98 24.81 -11.89
C CYS A 118 12.52 24.29 -10.56
N LYS A 119 11.79 24.56 -9.47
CA LYS A 119 12.11 24.06 -8.13
C LYS A 119 11.56 22.65 -7.87
N LYS A 120 10.75 22.13 -8.80
CA LYS A 120 10.03 20.85 -8.71
C LYS A 120 10.75 19.70 -9.42
N LEU A 121 12.06 19.81 -9.65
CA LEU A 121 12.83 18.79 -10.37
C LEU A 121 12.97 17.48 -9.57
N LEU A 122 12.73 17.50 -8.26
CA LEU A 122 12.71 16.29 -7.43
C LEU A 122 11.30 15.66 -7.32
N GLU A 123 10.28 16.31 -7.88
CA GLU A 123 8.90 15.84 -7.88
C GLU A 123 8.67 14.95 -9.11
N GLU A 124 8.66 13.63 -8.92
CA GLU A 124 8.55 12.65 -10.02
C GLU A 124 7.26 12.83 -10.85
N ASP A 125 6.13 13.15 -10.21
CA ASP A 125 4.86 13.45 -10.90
C ASP A 125 4.95 14.67 -11.82
N HIS A 126 5.67 15.70 -11.37
CA HIS A 126 5.90 16.92 -12.13
C HIS A 126 6.74 16.60 -13.38
N LEU A 127 7.86 15.89 -13.20
CA LEU A 127 8.71 15.47 -14.33
C LEU A 127 8.03 14.46 -15.28
N ASN A 128 7.05 13.70 -14.80
CA ASN A 128 6.24 12.82 -15.66
C ASN A 128 5.15 13.57 -16.44
N SER A 129 4.77 14.77 -16.01
CA SER A 129 3.69 15.56 -16.63
C SER A 129 4.19 16.69 -17.52
N PHE A 130 5.40 17.19 -17.27
CA PHE A 130 5.97 18.35 -17.97
C PHE A 130 7.30 18.04 -18.63
N THR A 131 7.48 18.59 -19.83
CA THR A 131 8.76 18.60 -20.53
C THR A 131 9.66 19.70 -19.97
N HIS A 132 10.93 19.34 -19.75
CA HIS A 132 12.00 20.25 -19.35
C HIS A 132 13.15 20.22 -20.37
N PRO A 133 13.91 21.31 -20.53
CA PRO A 133 15.14 21.27 -21.30
C PRO A 133 16.15 20.30 -20.67
N ASN A 134 16.84 19.50 -21.49
CA ASN A 134 17.91 18.58 -21.08
C ASN A 134 17.52 17.46 -20.07
N ILE A 135 16.22 17.26 -19.82
CA ILE A 135 15.70 16.15 -19.03
C ILE A 135 14.88 15.28 -19.98
N ARG A 136 15.07 13.96 -19.91
CA ARG A 136 14.26 13.02 -20.68
C ARG A 136 12.81 13.10 -20.21
N ASP A 137 11.86 13.16 -21.13
CA ASP A 137 10.44 12.96 -20.85
C ASP A 137 10.21 11.50 -20.42
N ILE A 138 10.86 10.54 -21.09
CA ILE A 138 10.87 9.13 -20.72
C ILE A 138 12.20 8.80 -20.02
N ARG A 139 12.19 8.85 -18.68
CA ARG A 139 13.35 8.50 -17.84
C ARG A 139 13.35 7.00 -17.53
N LEU A 140 14.55 6.43 -17.44
CA LEU A 140 14.79 5.02 -17.11
C LEU A 140 14.49 4.76 -15.63
N LEU A 141 14.02 3.57 -15.30
CA LEU A 141 13.82 3.22 -13.91
C LEU A 141 15.15 3.12 -13.16
N CYS A 142 15.27 3.80 -12.02
CA CYS A 142 16.42 3.62 -11.15
C CYS A 142 16.37 2.24 -10.48
N LYS A 143 17.44 1.45 -10.61
CA LYS A 143 17.58 0.15 -9.95
C LYS A 143 17.50 0.18 -8.41
N TYR A 144 17.73 1.35 -7.81
CA TYR A 144 17.65 1.57 -6.36
C TYR A 144 16.36 2.28 -5.95
N ALA A 145 15.49 2.66 -6.90
CA ALA A 145 14.18 3.26 -6.65
C ALA A 145 14.18 4.31 -5.53
N ASP A 146 13.31 4.21 -4.53
CA ASP A 146 13.22 5.17 -3.43
C ASP A 146 14.41 5.13 -2.46
N GLU A 147 15.24 4.07 -2.49
CA GLU A 147 16.47 3.94 -1.71
C GLU A 147 17.71 4.57 -2.41
N CYS A 148 17.52 5.21 -3.58
CA CYS A 148 18.64 5.78 -4.34
C CYS A 148 19.29 7.00 -3.67
N CYS A 149 20.56 6.87 -3.26
CA CYS A 149 21.35 7.99 -2.73
C CYS A 149 21.69 9.08 -3.78
N ASP A 150 21.57 8.75 -5.07
CA ASP A 150 21.97 9.63 -6.18
C ASP A 150 20.81 10.47 -6.76
N ARG A 151 19.61 10.33 -6.20
CA ARG A 151 18.38 10.99 -6.68
C ARG A 151 18.48 12.51 -6.85
N HIS A 152 19.29 13.19 -6.05
CA HIS A 152 19.48 14.65 -6.11
C HIS A 152 20.55 15.10 -7.10
N LYS A 153 21.37 14.16 -7.61
CA LYS A 153 22.44 14.51 -8.55
C LYS A 153 21.82 14.86 -9.90
N ALA A 154 22.09 16.07 -10.40
CA ALA A 154 21.53 16.56 -11.67
C ALA A 154 21.71 15.56 -12.84
N LYS A 155 22.90 14.95 -12.96
CA LYS A 155 23.18 13.93 -14.00
C LYS A 155 22.30 12.69 -13.87
N HIS A 156 21.96 12.28 -12.65
CA HIS A 156 21.10 11.14 -12.39
C HIS A 156 19.64 11.48 -12.74
N LEU A 157 19.18 12.64 -12.28
CA LEU A 157 17.83 13.18 -12.52
C LEU A 157 17.48 13.30 -14.01
N THR A 158 18.45 13.69 -14.85
CA THR A 158 18.22 13.80 -16.32
C THR A 158 17.92 12.46 -17.00
N LYS A 159 18.25 11.32 -16.37
CA LYS A 159 18.20 9.99 -16.97
C LYS A 159 17.27 9.03 -16.26
N PHE A 160 17.22 9.11 -14.93
CA PHE A 160 16.57 8.14 -14.09
C PHE A 160 15.36 8.75 -13.39
N ARG A 161 14.30 7.95 -13.30
CA ARG A 161 13.15 8.19 -12.43
C ARG A 161 13.20 7.23 -11.25
N HIS A 162 12.62 7.67 -10.15
CA HIS A 162 12.44 6.85 -8.96
C HIS A 162 10.95 6.60 -8.80
N ILE A 163 10.60 5.33 -8.64
CA ILE A 163 9.29 4.96 -8.13
C ILE A 163 9.44 4.70 -6.64
N ILE A 164 8.34 4.85 -5.90
CA ILE A 164 8.24 4.18 -4.61
C ILE A 164 8.26 2.70 -4.93
N THR A 165 9.22 1.95 -4.36
CA THR A 165 9.24 0.50 -4.51
C THR A 165 8.06 -0.07 -3.74
N LEU A 166 6.88 -0.04 -4.37
CA LEU A 166 5.79 -0.89 -4.01
C LEU A 166 6.21 -2.28 -4.45
N GLU A 167 7.11 -2.94 -3.71
CA GLU A 167 7.20 -4.39 -3.82
C GLU A 167 5.75 -4.89 -3.72
N ASP A 168 5.29 -5.68 -4.69
CA ASP A 168 3.91 -6.15 -4.81
C ASP A 168 3.36 -6.45 -3.41
N SER A 169 2.64 -5.48 -2.85
CA SER A 169 2.08 -5.62 -1.53
C SER A 169 0.96 -6.63 -1.66
N GLY A 170 0.88 -7.53 -0.69
CA GLY A 170 -0.09 -8.60 -0.70
C GLY A 170 -1.49 -8.06 -0.77
N ILE A 171 -2.40 -8.92 -1.19
CA ILE A 171 -3.82 -8.59 -1.14
C ILE A 171 -4.24 -8.52 0.33
N VAL A 172 -4.67 -7.34 0.79
CA VAL A 172 -5.31 -7.17 2.09
C VAL A 172 -6.81 -7.29 1.90
N ARG A 173 -7.44 -8.18 2.66
CA ARG A 173 -8.88 -8.40 2.59
C ARG A 173 -9.63 -7.27 3.28
N TYR A 174 -10.71 -6.82 2.64
CA TYR A 174 -11.66 -5.87 3.20
C TYR A 174 -12.72 -6.57 4.07
N TYR A 175 -12.95 -6.02 5.27
CA TYR A 175 -13.87 -6.51 6.30
C TYR A 175 -14.93 -5.49 6.73
N ASN A 176 -14.95 -4.30 6.13
CA ASN A 176 -15.95 -3.26 6.39
C ASN A 176 -15.99 -2.82 7.86
N LEU A 177 -14.80 -2.71 8.50
CA LEU A 177 -14.65 -2.37 9.92
C LEU A 177 -15.02 -0.92 10.23
N ASN A 178 -15.01 -0.05 9.22
CA ASN A 178 -15.27 1.38 9.36
C ASN A 178 -16.60 1.85 8.75
N GLN A 179 -17.53 0.94 8.43
CA GLN A 179 -18.75 1.22 7.65
C GLN A 179 -19.61 2.40 8.13
N ASN A 180 -19.57 2.72 9.43
CA ASN A 180 -20.40 3.75 10.06
C ASN A 180 -19.61 5.00 10.49
N ILE A 181 -18.39 5.19 9.98
CA ILE A 181 -17.52 6.30 10.37
C ILE A 181 -17.50 7.35 9.26
N ASP A 182 -17.89 8.58 9.59
CA ASP A 182 -17.75 9.73 8.70
C ASP A 182 -16.42 10.43 8.97
N PHE A 183 -15.35 9.97 8.32
CA PHE A 183 -14.01 10.51 8.55
C PHE A 183 -13.88 12.00 8.17
N VAL A 184 -14.61 12.46 7.16
CA VAL A 184 -14.63 13.88 6.75
C VAL A 184 -15.25 14.73 7.86
N GLN A 185 -16.39 14.29 8.40
CA GLN A 185 -17.02 15.00 9.52
C GLN A 185 -16.14 14.96 10.78
N ASN A 186 -15.54 13.82 11.10
CA ASN A 186 -14.62 13.69 12.23
C ASN A 186 -13.42 14.64 12.11
N GLN A 187 -12.84 14.74 10.91
CA GLN A 187 -11.74 15.66 10.60
C GLN A 187 -12.17 17.11 10.83
N LYS A 188 -13.32 17.52 10.28
CA LYS A 188 -13.89 18.86 10.46
C LYS A 188 -14.11 19.18 11.94
N ASP A 189 -14.78 18.29 12.67
CA ASP A 189 -15.08 18.49 14.09
C ASP A 189 -13.81 18.59 14.93
N THR A 190 -12.76 17.84 14.57
CA THR A 190 -11.45 17.88 15.22
C THR A 190 -10.80 19.25 15.05
N VAL A 191 -10.73 19.74 13.81
CA VAL A 191 -10.21 21.07 13.49
C VAL A 191 -10.98 22.16 14.22
N GLU A 192 -12.31 22.11 14.20
CA GLU A 192 -13.16 23.12 14.84
C GLU A 192 -13.03 23.13 16.37
N ARG A 193 -12.89 21.97 17.02
CA ARG A 193 -12.68 21.88 18.48
C ARG A 193 -11.38 22.57 18.89
N VAL A 194 -10.29 22.28 18.19
CA VAL A 194 -8.99 22.90 18.48
C VAL A 194 -9.06 24.42 18.25
N ARG A 195 -9.63 24.86 17.12
CA ARG A 195 -9.79 26.31 16.82
C ARG A 195 -10.61 27.04 17.87
N ARG A 196 -11.75 26.48 18.29
CA ARG A 196 -12.60 27.05 19.35
C ARG A 196 -11.84 27.17 20.68
N TYR A 197 -11.04 26.18 21.02
CA TYR A 197 -10.22 26.22 22.23
C TYR A 197 -9.13 27.29 22.16
N VAL A 198 -8.38 27.36 21.05
CA VAL A 198 -7.37 28.40 20.80
C VAL A 198 -7.95 29.80 20.93
N GLN A 199 -9.14 30.04 20.34
CA GLN A 199 -9.85 31.30 20.44
C GLN A 199 -10.28 31.61 21.88
N LYS A 200 -10.86 30.63 22.58
CA LYS A 200 -11.31 30.77 23.97
C LYS A 200 -10.15 31.12 24.92
N GLU A 201 -9.02 30.45 24.74
CA GLU A 201 -7.82 30.66 25.55
C GLU A 201 -6.99 31.89 25.11
N LYS A 202 -7.43 32.59 24.06
CA LYS A 202 -6.75 33.76 23.48
C LYS A 202 -5.30 33.47 23.07
N TRP A 203 -5.03 32.25 22.60
CA TRP A 203 -3.73 31.91 22.03
C TRP A 203 -3.59 32.60 20.67
N GLU A 204 -2.34 32.89 20.28
CA GLU A 204 -2.06 33.36 18.93
C GLU A 204 -2.52 32.28 17.91
N PRO A 205 -3.50 32.59 17.04
CA PRO A 205 -4.07 31.61 16.14
C PRO A 205 -3.13 31.31 14.98
N LEU A 206 -3.08 30.05 14.59
CA LEU A 206 -2.42 29.67 13.34
C LEU A 206 -3.43 29.75 12.19
N LEU A 207 -3.12 30.52 11.14
CA LEU A 207 -3.90 30.46 9.91
C LEU A 207 -3.72 29.07 9.26
N SER A 208 -4.75 28.59 8.55
CA SER A 208 -4.74 27.22 7.99
C SER A 208 -3.56 26.96 7.06
N GLU A 209 -3.12 27.98 6.32
CA GLU A 209 -1.99 27.92 5.38
C GLU A 209 -0.63 28.09 6.07
N SER A 210 -0.61 28.22 7.40
CA SER A 210 0.58 28.58 8.18
C SER A 210 1.12 27.44 9.05
N ILE A 211 0.62 26.20 8.92
CA ILE A 211 1.28 25.04 9.55
C ILE A 211 2.66 24.86 8.91
N PRO A 212 3.75 24.80 9.72
CA PRO A 212 5.07 24.49 9.20
C PRO A 212 5.07 23.22 8.34
N GLN A 213 5.61 23.32 7.12
CA GLN A 213 5.58 22.23 6.15
C GLN A 213 6.33 20.99 6.65
N GLU A 214 7.37 21.16 7.47
CA GLU A 214 8.10 20.07 8.15
C GLU A 214 7.18 19.21 9.02
N ILE A 215 6.20 19.80 9.73
CA ILE A 215 5.25 19.05 10.57
C ILE A 215 4.33 18.23 9.69
N ILE A 216 3.83 18.84 8.61
CA ILE A 216 2.96 18.17 7.64
C ILE A 216 3.69 17.00 6.96
N ASN A 217 4.93 17.23 6.53
CA ASN A 217 5.74 16.21 5.90
C ASN A 217 6.10 15.07 6.87
N TRP A 218 6.40 15.39 8.13
CA TRP A 218 6.62 14.38 9.15
C TRP A 218 5.37 13.50 9.35
N ILE A 219 4.18 14.08 9.47
CA ILE A 219 2.91 13.32 9.55
C ILE A 219 2.67 12.47 8.29
N ARG A 220 3.12 12.95 7.12
CA ARG A 220 3.11 12.20 5.85
C ARG A 220 4.20 11.12 5.77
N ALA A 221 5.21 11.14 6.63
CA ALA A 221 6.30 10.18 6.63
C ALA A 221 6.14 9.06 7.68
N VAL A 222 5.51 9.35 8.84
CA VAL A 222 5.39 8.38 9.95
C VAL A 222 4.77 7.05 9.52
N ARG A 223 5.33 5.94 10.01
CA ARG A 223 4.85 4.59 9.70
C ARG A 223 4.20 3.94 10.91
N PRO A 224 3.24 3.02 10.72
CA PRO A 224 2.72 2.22 11.82
C PRO A 224 3.83 1.30 12.36
N VAL A 225 4.02 1.33 13.68
CA VAL A 225 4.99 0.49 14.38
C VAL A 225 4.25 -0.38 15.37
N HIS A 226 4.43 -1.70 15.25
CA HIS A 226 3.94 -2.70 16.18
C HIS A 226 5.10 -3.22 17.03
N ARG A 227 4.83 -3.54 18.29
CA ARG A 227 5.75 -4.23 19.17
C ARG A 227 5.15 -5.54 19.64
N CYS A 228 5.95 -6.59 19.64
CA CYS A 228 5.52 -7.90 20.09
C CYS A 228 6.63 -8.68 20.77
N ARG A 229 6.24 -9.74 21.48
CA ARG A 229 7.16 -10.73 22.05
C ARG A 229 7.65 -11.71 20.98
N PRO A 230 8.80 -12.37 21.19
CA PRO A 230 9.37 -13.30 20.22
C PRO A 230 8.42 -14.45 19.86
N GLU A 231 7.65 -14.96 20.81
CA GLU A 231 6.70 -16.06 20.59
C GLU A 231 5.53 -15.64 19.69
N LEU A 232 5.04 -14.40 19.88
CA LEU A 232 4.00 -13.83 19.03
C LEU A 232 4.55 -13.54 17.62
N PHE A 233 5.78 -13.05 17.53
CA PHE A 233 6.44 -12.85 16.24
C PHE A 233 6.62 -14.16 15.47
N GLU A 234 7.05 -15.23 16.15
CA GLU A 234 7.14 -16.57 15.55
C GLU A 234 5.78 -17.06 15.04
N SER A 235 4.70 -16.84 15.79
CA SER A 235 3.33 -17.15 15.36
C SER A 235 2.93 -16.35 14.11
N ILE A 236 3.20 -15.04 14.07
CA ILE A 236 2.95 -14.18 12.89
C ILE A 236 3.61 -14.76 11.63
N LEU A 237 4.85 -15.23 11.74
CA LEU A 237 5.60 -15.79 10.62
C LEU A 237 5.02 -17.12 10.13
N LEU A 238 4.61 -18.00 11.05
CA LEU A 238 4.03 -19.31 10.71
C LEU A 238 2.64 -19.17 10.07
N HIS A 239 1.83 -18.23 10.53
CA HIS A 239 0.52 -17.91 9.93
C HIS A 239 0.63 -17.10 8.63
N GLY A 240 1.80 -16.52 8.35
CA GLY A 240 2.04 -15.70 7.16
C GLY A 240 1.38 -14.32 7.19
N HIS A 241 0.87 -13.88 8.34
CA HIS A 241 0.13 -12.63 8.49
C HIS A 241 0.24 -12.09 9.91
N VAL A 242 0.24 -10.76 10.07
CA VAL A 242 -0.06 -10.11 11.34
C VAL A 242 -1.59 -10.11 11.52
N MET A 243 -2.04 -10.49 12.71
CA MET A 243 -3.45 -10.80 12.98
C MET A 243 -4.01 -9.90 14.09
N SER A 244 -5.28 -9.53 13.98
CA SER A 244 -6.03 -8.90 15.07
C SER A 244 -6.29 -9.86 16.23
N ARG A 245 -6.66 -9.33 17.40
CA ARG A 245 -7.05 -10.16 18.55
C ARG A 245 -8.27 -11.04 18.27
N ASP A 246 -9.27 -10.51 17.57
CA ASP A 246 -10.47 -11.23 17.17
C ASP A 246 -10.16 -12.43 16.27
N TYR A 247 -9.23 -12.26 15.33
CA TYR A 247 -8.76 -13.35 14.47
C TYR A 247 -7.99 -14.39 15.29
N MET A 248 -7.10 -13.95 16.20
CA MET A 248 -6.40 -14.85 17.10
C MET A 248 -7.38 -15.69 17.93
N ASP A 249 -8.44 -15.09 18.49
CA ASP A 249 -9.44 -15.81 19.27
C ASP A 249 -10.16 -16.90 18.44
N GLN A 250 -10.33 -16.71 17.13
CA GLN A 250 -10.92 -17.72 16.23
C GLN A 250 -9.98 -18.91 15.97
N LEU A 251 -8.66 -18.76 16.13
CA LEU A 251 -7.70 -19.87 16.00
C LEU A 251 -7.87 -20.95 17.09
N LYS A 252 -8.81 -20.79 18.03
CA LYS A 252 -9.19 -21.84 18.99
C LYS A 252 -9.99 -22.95 18.33
N ASP A 253 -10.66 -22.62 17.23
CA ASP A 253 -11.46 -23.57 16.46
C ASP A 253 -10.56 -24.28 15.42
N PRO A 254 -10.36 -25.62 15.52
CA PRO A 254 -9.54 -26.35 14.56
C PRO A 254 -10.08 -26.28 13.13
N VAL A 255 -11.39 -26.09 12.91
CA VAL A 255 -11.98 -25.93 11.57
C VAL A 255 -11.58 -24.59 10.96
N PHE A 256 -11.57 -23.54 11.79
CA PHE A 256 -11.09 -22.22 11.38
C PHE A 256 -9.58 -22.26 11.07
N VAL A 257 -8.78 -22.95 11.90
CA VAL A 257 -7.36 -23.15 11.66
C VAL A 257 -7.11 -23.88 10.32
N ALA A 258 -7.85 -24.94 10.02
CA ALA A 258 -7.76 -25.63 8.74
C ALA A 258 -8.08 -24.71 7.54
N THR A 259 -9.05 -23.82 7.70
CA THR A 259 -9.37 -22.80 6.70
C THR A 259 -8.23 -21.79 6.53
N SER A 260 -7.59 -21.37 7.63
CA SER A 260 -6.42 -20.49 7.63
C SER A 260 -5.22 -21.13 6.92
N VAL A 261 -4.95 -22.42 7.17
CA VAL A 261 -3.92 -23.20 6.47
C VAL A 261 -4.16 -23.18 4.96
N PHE A 262 -5.40 -23.43 4.53
CA PHE A 262 -5.74 -23.46 3.11
C PHE A 262 -5.53 -22.10 2.40
N GLN A 263 -5.59 -21.00 3.15
CA GLN A 263 -5.34 -19.65 2.65
C GLN A 263 -3.84 -19.26 2.67
N HIS A 264 -2.97 -20.11 3.20
CA HIS A 264 -1.54 -19.83 3.29
C HIS A 264 -0.90 -19.71 1.89
N ARG A 265 -0.01 -18.73 1.72
CA ARG A 265 0.63 -18.39 0.43
C ARG A 265 1.25 -19.59 -0.28
N GLU A 266 1.99 -20.42 0.46
CA GLU A 266 2.66 -21.61 -0.12
C GLU A 266 1.67 -22.65 -0.67
N LEU A 267 0.46 -22.77 -0.08
CA LEU A 267 -0.58 -23.65 -0.61
C LEU A 267 -1.26 -23.01 -1.83
N HIS A 268 -1.48 -21.70 -1.80
CA HIS A 268 -2.10 -20.98 -2.92
C HIS A 268 -1.25 -21.01 -4.21
N GLN A 269 0.06 -21.27 -4.08
CA GLN A 269 0.98 -21.46 -5.21
C GLN A 269 0.83 -22.84 -5.88
N ILE A 270 0.21 -23.81 -5.21
CA ILE A 270 -0.01 -25.16 -5.76
C ILE A 270 -1.18 -25.11 -6.75
N LYS A 271 -0.88 -25.26 -8.04
CA LYS A 271 -1.85 -25.08 -9.13
C LYS A 271 -3.07 -26.01 -9.00
N TYR A 272 -2.85 -27.28 -8.67
CA TYR A 272 -3.90 -28.30 -8.60
C TYR A 272 -4.89 -28.07 -7.45
N LEU A 273 -4.50 -27.35 -6.38
CA LEU A 273 -5.43 -27.03 -5.29
C LEU A 273 -6.55 -26.06 -5.70
N LYS A 274 -6.47 -25.47 -6.91
CA LYS A 274 -7.53 -24.66 -7.51
C LYS A 274 -8.60 -25.51 -8.19
N GLU A 275 -8.33 -26.78 -8.46
CA GLU A 275 -9.31 -27.71 -9.02
C GLU A 275 -10.30 -28.15 -7.96
N LYS A 276 -11.60 -28.16 -8.30
CA LYS A 276 -12.69 -28.34 -7.33
C LYS A 276 -12.56 -29.59 -6.47
N GLN A 277 -12.21 -30.73 -7.08
CA GLN A 277 -12.11 -32.01 -6.37
C GLN A 277 -10.85 -32.09 -5.51
N CYS A 278 -9.68 -31.76 -6.08
CA CYS A 278 -8.41 -31.71 -5.33
C CYS A 278 -8.48 -30.72 -4.15
N SER A 279 -9.11 -29.55 -4.35
CA SER A 279 -9.37 -28.56 -3.30
C SER A 279 -10.19 -29.14 -2.14
N LYS A 280 -11.24 -29.93 -2.45
CA LYS A 280 -12.08 -30.58 -1.45
C LYS A 280 -11.28 -31.64 -0.68
N ASP A 281 -10.56 -32.51 -1.37
CA ASP A 281 -9.77 -33.57 -0.75
C ASP A 281 -8.63 -33.01 0.12
N ALA A 282 -7.98 -31.94 -0.33
CA ALA A 282 -6.97 -31.22 0.45
C ALA A 282 -7.55 -30.57 1.70
N LYS A 283 -8.73 -29.96 1.62
CA LYS A 283 -9.42 -29.39 2.80
C LYS A 283 -9.74 -30.46 3.84
N GLU A 284 -10.29 -31.60 3.42
CA GLU A 284 -10.60 -32.73 4.31
C GLU A 284 -9.31 -33.29 4.95
N TYR A 285 -8.23 -33.43 4.17
CA TYR A 285 -6.93 -33.87 4.68
C TYR A 285 -6.33 -32.91 5.71
N ILE A 286 -6.28 -31.61 5.39
CA ILE A 286 -5.75 -30.57 6.28
C ILE A 286 -6.58 -30.51 7.57
N GLN A 287 -7.91 -30.53 7.45
CA GLN A 287 -8.79 -30.52 8.62
C GLN A 287 -8.54 -31.71 9.54
N ALA A 288 -8.37 -32.90 8.98
CA ALA A 288 -8.07 -34.10 9.76
C ALA A 288 -6.74 -33.98 10.52
N LEU A 289 -5.68 -33.47 9.86
CA LEU A 289 -4.37 -33.24 10.50
C LEU A 289 -4.44 -32.18 11.61
N VAL A 290 -5.14 -31.07 11.38
CA VAL A 290 -5.27 -29.99 12.37
C VAL A 290 -6.01 -30.50 13.62
N ILE A 291 -7.13 -31.21 13.45
CA ILE A 291 -7.87 -31.79 14.59
C ILE A 291 -6.99 -32.79 15.36
N GLU A 292 -6.19 -33.59 14.66
CA GLU A 292 -5.25 -34.53 15.29
C GLU A 292 -4.26 -33.82 16.22
N GLU A 293 -3.67 -32.71 15.78
CA GLU A 293 -2.74 -31.92 16.60
C GLU A 293 -3.43 -31.26 17.81
N PHE A 294 -4.66 -30.76 17.65
CA PHE A 294 -5.43 -30.18 18.76
C PHE A 294 -5.78 -31.20 19.83
N GLU A 295 -6.16 -32.42 19.44
CA GLU A 295 -6.43 -33.52 20.38
C GLU A 295 -5.18 -34.01 21.10
N LYS A 296 -4.03 -34.08 20.42
CA LYS A 296 -2.74 -34.43 21.06
C LYS A 296 -2.39 -33.45 22.18
N ALA A 297 -2.70 -32.17 21.98
CA ALA A 297 -2.44 -31.13 22.97
C ALA A 297 -3.47 -31.11 24.13
N HIS A 298 -4.71 -31.55 23.91
CA HIS A 298 -5.81 -31.50 24.91
C HIS A 298 -6.48 -32.87 25.13
N PRO A 299 -5.76 -33.91 25.60
CA PRO A 299 -6.27 -35.28 25.67
C PRO A 299 -7.44 -35.49 26.67
N LYS A 300 -7.73 -34.52 27.55
CA LYS A 300 -8.79 -34.59 28.56
C LYS A 300 -10.06 -33.79 28.21
N ASP A 301 -9.99 -32.85 27.26
CA ASP A 301 -11.15 -32.10 26.75
C ASP A 301 -11.72 -32.81 25.52
N ARG A 302 -12.24 -34.02 25.69
CA ARG A 302 -13.03 -34.70 24.63
C ARG A 302 -14.31 -33.92 24.25
N THR A 303 -14.57 -32.80 24.91
CA THR A 303 -15.63 -31.82 24.68
C THR A 303 -15.11 -30.54 24.01
N ILE A 304 -14.32 -30.65 22.94
CA ILE A 304 -14.31 -29.58 21.90
C ILE A 304 -15.73 -29.44 21.28
N ALA A 305 -16.62 -30.40 21.55
CA ALA A 305 -18.02 -30.46 21.14
C ALA A 305 -18.94 -29.33 21.66
N ASP A 306 -18.61 -28.61 22.74
CA ASP A 306 -19.56 -27.67 23.36
C ASP A 306 -19.38 -26.19 22.96
N THR A 307 -18.31 -25.81 22.27
CA THR A 307 -18.08 -24.40 21.87
C THR A 307 -18.24 -24.13 20.38
N THR A 308 -18.21 -25.17 19.54
CA THR A 308 -18.49 -25.05 18.11
C THR A 308 -19.96 -25.37 17.86
N LYS A 309 -20.70 -24.46 17.21
CA LYS A 309 -21.98 -24.77 16.53
C LYS A 309 -21.74 -25.67 15.31
N LEU A 310 -20.98 -26.76 15.48
CA LEU A 310 -20.85 -27.82 14.50
C LEU A 310 -22.15 -28.62 14.55
N ASP A 311 -22.72 -28.87 13.38
CA ASP A 311 -23.77 -29.87 13.22
C ASP A 311 -23.22 -31.19 13.77
N LYS A 312 -23.90 -31.79 14.77
CA LYS A 312 -23.43 -33.00 15.50
C LYS A 312 -23.01 -34.13 14.56
N LYS A 313 -23.57 -34.17 13.35
CA LYS A 313 -23.21 -35.12 12.28
C LYS A 313 -21.77 -35.02 11.78
N SER A 314 -21.13 -33.86 11.82
CA SER A 314 -19.75 -33.70 11.33
C SER A 314 -18.70 -34.19 12.32
N TYR A 315 -19.02 -34.24 13.62
CA TYR A 315 -18.09 -34.66 14.68
C TYR A 315 -18.14 -36.17 14.95
N GLU A 316 -19.32 -36.79 14.85
CA GLU A 316 -19.50 -38.24 15.00
C GLU A 316 -18.77 -39.08 13.93
N ALA A 317 -18.42 -38.46 12.78
CA ALA A 317 -17.63 -39.08 11.71
C ALA A 317 -16.12 -39.18 12.02
N TYR A 318 -15.62 -38.59 13.11
CA TYR A 318 -14.19 -38.50 13.44
C TYR A 318 -13.83 -39.21 14.75
N ASN A 319 -14.13 -40.52 14.87
CA ASN A 319 -13.44 -41.32 15.87
C ASN A 319 -11.95 -41.51 15.47
N SER A 320 -11.04 -41.67 16.44
CA SER A 320 -9.59 -41.68 16.18
C SER A 320 -9.14 -42.75 15.18
N LYS A 321 -9.85 -43.88 15.12
CA LYS A 321 -9.56 -45.00 14.20
C LYS A 321 -9.99 -44.67 12.76
N SER A 322 -11.18 -44.08 12.60
CA SER A 322 -11.72 -43.62 11.30
C SER A 322 -10.97 -42.42 10.75
N ARG A 323 -10.46 -41.52 11.60
CA ARG A 323 -9.65 -40.37 11.16
C ARG A 323 -8.29 -40.78 10.61
N ASN A 324 -7.59 -41.71 11.26
CA ASN A 324 -6.29 -42.19 10.75
C ASN A 324 -6.45 -42.84 9.37
N GLU A 325 -7.56 -43.54 9.15
CA GLU A 325 -7.92 -44.09 7.84
C GLU A 325 -8.24 -42.99 6.83
N LEU A 326 -8.98 -41.93 7.23
CA LEU A 326 -9.22 -40.75 6.39
C LEU A 326 -7.92 -40.05 5.97
N ILE A 327 -7.02 -39.77 6.92
CA ILE A 327 -5.72 -39.14 6.66
C ILE A 327 -4.95 -39.96 5.63
N LYS A 328 -4.85 -41.28 5.84
CA LYS A 328 -4.15 -42.18 4.94
C LYS A 328 -4.78 -42.22 3.54
N ASN A 329 -6.11 -42.33 3.47
CA ASN A 329 -6.84 -42.40 2.21
C ASN A 329 -6.70 -41.09 1.41
N LYS A 330 -6.81 -39.94 2.06
CA LYS A 330 -6.64 -38.64 1.41
C LYS A 330 -5.20 -38.35 1.03
N GLU A 331 -4.22 -38.78 1.83
CA GLU A 331 -2.78 -38.67 1.50
C GLU A 331 -2.46 -39.45 0.23
N VAL A 332 -3.01 -40.66 0.05
CA VAL A 332 -2.86 -41.44 -1.19
C VAL A 332 -3.47 -40.71 -2.38
N LEU A 333 -4.74 -40.28 -2.28
CA LEU A 333 -5.44 -39.57 -3.36
C LEU A 333 -4.73 -38.28 -3.78
N LEU A 334 -4.23 -37.50 -2.80
CA LEU A 334 -3.51 -36.27 -3.08
C LEU A 334 -2.12 -36.54 -3.65
N SER A 335 -1.45 -37.62 -3.23
CA SER A 335 -0.12 -38.00 -3.76
C SER A 335 -0.15 -38.47 -5.22
N ASP A 336 -1.32 -38.91 -5.71
CA ASP A 336 -1.51 -39.24 -7.13
C ASP A 336 -1.58 -37.97 -8.02
N ILE A 337 -1.87 -36.81 -7.43
CA ILE A 337 -2.07 -35.53 -8.13
C ILE A 337 -0.92 -34.56 -7.87
N LEU A 338 -0.49 -34.45 -6.62
CA LEU A 338 0.52 -33.51 -6.15
C LEU A 338 1.91 -34.14 -6.22
N SER A 339 2.93 -33.32 -6.54
CA SER A 339 4.32 -33.77 -6.38
C SER A 339 4.64 -34.05 -4.91
N LYS A 340 5.68 -34.87 -4.67
CA LYS A 340 6.16 -35.18 -3.30
C LYS A 340 6.48 -33.91 -2.50
N SER A 341 7.05 -32.88 -3.15
CA SER A 341 7.33 -31.59 -2.53
C SER A 341 6.05 -30.83 -2.15
N GLU A 342 5.06 -30.78 -3.04
CA GLU A 342 3.79 -30.08 -2.78
C GLU A 342 2.99 -30.77 -1.67
N MET A 343 2.94 -32.11 -1.68
CA MET A 343 2.30 -32.89 -0.63
C MET A 343 2.97 -32.65 0.73
N GLN A 344 4.31 -32.59 0.76
CA GLN A 344 5.06 -32.28 1.97
C GLN A 344 4.76 -30.86 2.46
N ILE A 345 4.61 -29.87 1.57
CA ILE A 345 4.22 -28.50 1.94
C ILE A 345 2.85 -28.51 2.61
N VAL A 346 1.83 -29.16 2.01
CA VAL A 346 0.48 -29.25 2.56
C VAL A 346 0.49 -29.83 3.97
N LYS A 347 1.14 -31.00 4.15
CA LYS A 347 1.24 -31.68 5.44
C LYS A 347 1.97 -30.84 6.49
N THR A 348 3.11 -30.27 6.10
CA THR A 348 3.97 -29.50 7.00
C THR A 348 3.26 -28.24 7.48
N LYS A 349 2.63 -27.48 6.57
CA LYS A 349 1.91 -26.25 6.93
C LYS A 349 0.70 -26.53 7.82
N ALA A 350 -0.04 -27.61 7.57
CA ALA A 350 -1.15 -28.01 8.43
C ALA A 350 -0.70 -28.24 9.88
N ILE A 351 0.39 -28.99 10.06
CA ILE A 351 0.94 -29.28 11.39
C ILE A 351 1.53 -28.02 12.05
N GLU A 352 2.35 -27.26 11.34
CA GLU A 352 3.01 -26.06 11.88
C GLU A 352 2.03 -24.99 12.33
N ILE A 353 1.01 -24.70 11.51
CA ILE A 353 0.00 -23.69 11.82
C ILE A 353 -0.92 -24.17 12.95
N ALA A 354 -1.24 -25.47 13.01
CA ALA A 354 -1.99 -26.04 14.14
C ALA A 354 -1.20 -25.90 15.45
N GLN A 355 0.07 -26.29 15.46
CA GLN A 355 0.94 -26.17 16.64
C GLN A 355 1.17 -24.70 17.04
N ALA A 356 1.32 -23.80 16.07
CA ALA A 356 1.40 -22.36 16.33
C ALA A 356 0.13 -21.82 16.97
N SER A 357 -1.04 -22.24 16.48
CA SER A 357 -2.35 -21.88 17.03
C SER A 357 -2.49 -22.36 18.48
N ILE A 358 -2.16 -23.63 18.73
CA ILE A 358 -2.18 -24.22 20.09
C ILE A 358 -1.25 -23.46 21.04
N LYS A 359 -0.01 -23.19 20.62
CA LYS A 359 0.99 -22.45 21.41
C LYS A 359 0.52 -21.03 21.74
N LEU A 360 -0.12 -20.36 20.77
CA LEU A 360 -0.67 -19.01 20.94
C LEU A 360 -1.79 -18.97 21.99
N HIS A 361 -2.62 -20.01 22.08
CA HIS A 361 -3.68 -20.10 23.10
C HIS A 361 -3.18 -20.50 24.47
N ALA A 362 -2.19 -21.40 24.54
CA ALA A 362 -1.56 -21.79 25.79
C ALA A 362 -0.83 -20.60 26.44
N ASN A 363 -0.30 -19.68 25.63
CA ASN A 363 0.39 -18.48 26.07
C ASN A 363 -0.23 -17.24 25.41
N PRO A 364 -1.41 -16.78 25.86
CA PRO A 364 -2.08 -15.65 25.22
C PRO A 364 -1.22 -14.39 25.38
N ALA A 365 -0.49 -14.06 24.33
CA ALA A 365 0.21 -12.79 24.17
C ALA A 365 -0.66 -11.82 23.35
N GLY A 366 -0.46 -10.52 23.56
CA GLY A 366 -1.18 -9.45 22.85
C GLY A 366 -2.25 -8.75 23.68
N ILE A 367 -2.82 -7.69 23.10
CA ILE A 367 -3.82 -6.83 23.72
C ILE A 367 -5.16 -7.59 23.76
N GLY A 368 -5.62 -7.95 24.96
CA GLY A 368 -6.87 -8.65 25.23
C GLY A 368 -7.71 -7.95 26.30
N HIS A 369 -7.59 -6.63 26.37
CA HIS A 369 -8.24 -5.83 27.41
C HIS A 369 -9.76 -5.83 27.14
N PRO A 370 -10.63 -6.18 28.11
CA PRO A 370 -12.07 -6.33 27.85
C PRO A 370 -12.74 -5.13 27.13
N PRO A 371 -12.38 -3.86 27.44
CA PRO A 371 -12.85 -2.69 26.70
C PRO A 371 -12.61 -2.70 25.18
N ASP A 372 -11.61 -3.42 24.67
CA ASP A 372 -11.31 -3.44 23.22
C ASP A 372 -12.44 -4.07 22.41
N LYS A 373 -13.16 -5.03 22.99
CA LYS A 373 -14.36 -5.62 22.36
C LYS A 373 -15.49 -4.60 22.25
N GLU A 374 -15.67 -3.75 23.26
CA GLU A 374 -16.70 -2.71 23.25
C GLU A 374 -16.33 -1.55 22.32
N LEU A 375 -15.04 -1.22 22.21
CA LEU A 375 -14.50 -0.22 21.29
C LEU A 375 -14.39 -0.74 19.84
N GLY A 376 -14.52 -2.06 19.64
CA GLY A 376 -14.32 -2.74 18.36
C GLY A 376 -12.87 -2.80 17.89
N THR A 377 -11.90 -2.35 18.71
CA THR A 377 -10.47 -2.30 18.36
C THR A 377 -9.83 -3.68 18.33
N ASN A 378 -10.44 -4.68 18.98
CA ASN A 378 -10.01 -6.08 18.92
C ASN A 378 -10.05 -6.67 17.50
N ARG A 379 -10.83 -6.07 16.58
CA ARG A 379 -10.94 -6.49 15.17
C ARG A 379 -9.84 -5.90 14.28
N ASN A 380 -8.99 -5.05 14.83
CA ASN A 380 -7.89 -4.41 14.12
C ASN A 380 -6.54 -4.89 14.66
N VAL A 381 -5.49 -4.78 13.84
CA VAL A 381 -4.10 -4.88 14.33
C VAL A 381 -3.73 -3.53 14.96
N PHE A 382 -3.38 -3.55 16.25
CA PHE A 382 -2.97 -2.35 16.98
C PHE A 382 -1.52 -1.96 16.66
N THR A 383 -1.29 -0.66 16.44
CA THR A 383 0.03 -0.07 16.22
C THR A 383 0.09 1.35 16.81
N ILE A 384 1.30 1.86 17.02
CA ILE A 384 1.53 3.29 17.21
C ILE A 384 1.95 3.89 15.87
N LEU A 385 1.35 5.03 15.49
CA LEU A 385 1.75 5.74 14.29
C LEU A 385 2.97 6.61 14.61
N GLY A 386 4.16 6.14 14.26
CA GLY A 386 5.44 6.75 14.64
C GLY A 386 6.22 5.92 15.68
N PRO A 387 7.24 6.51 16.33
CA PRO A 387 8.07 5.84 17.35
C PRO A 387 7.24 5.16 18.45
N HIS A 388 7.39 3.84 18.63
CA HIS A 388 6.65 3.07 19.63
C HIS A 388 7.45 2.88 20.94
N LEU A 389 7.09 3.62 21.99
CA LEU A 389 7.78 3.60 23.29
C LEU A 389 7.28 2.56 24.31
N GLY A 390 6.13 1.93 24.07
CA GLY A 390 5.55 0.91 24.96
C GLY A 390 6.37 -0.39 25.00
N HIS A 391 7.42 -0.40 25.81
CA HIS A 391 8.34 -1.53 25.97
C HIS A 391 7.70 -2.79 26.56
N TYR A 392 6.62 -2.62 27.32
CA TYR A 392 5.82 -3.70 27.88
C TYR A 392 5.04 -4.53 26.85
N TYR A 393 5.07 -4.17 25.55
CA TYR A 393 4.52 -5.02 24.48
C TYR A 393 5.55 -6.02 23.89
N GLY A 394 6.85 -5.79 24.15
CA GLY A 394 7.93 -6.66 23.71
C GLY A 394 9.04 -5.93 22.96
N ASP A 395 10.10 -6.68 22.65
CA ASP A 395 11.37 -6.16 22.13
C ASP A 395 11.56 -6.39 20.61
N VAL A 396 10.59 -7.02 19.95
CA VAL A 396 10.54 -7.08 18.49
C VAL A 396 9.74 -5.89 17.96
N PHE A 397 10.35 -5.06 17.13
CA PHE A 397 9.67 -3.95 16.44
C PHE A 397 9.36 -4.36 15.01
N ILE A 398 8.10 -4.24 14.61
CA ILE A 398 7.65 -4.43 13.23
C ILE A 398 7.20 -3.05 12.72
N VAL A 399 7.89 -2.53 11.72
CA VAL A 399 7.51 -1.30 11.02
C VAL A 399 6.79 -1.70 9.74
N PHE A 400 5.57 -1.19 9.58
CA PHE A 400 4.79 -1.44 8.37
C PHE A 400 5.07 -0.40 7.29
N LYS A 401 4.92 -0.83 6.04
CA LYS A 401 4.75 0.04 4.87
C LYS A 401 3.62 1.04 5.14
N ARG A 402 3.83 2.32 4.80
CA ARG A 402 2.87 3.40 5.12
C ARG A 402 1.52 3.18 4.43
N GLU A 403 1.56 2.57 3.25
CA GLU A 403 0.45 2.30 2.35
C GLU A 403 -0.71 1.58 3.03
N ILE A 404 -0.45 0.78 4.07
CA ILE A 404 -1.50 0.09 4.83
C ILE A 404 -2.50 1.07 5.48
N LEU A 405 -2.08 2.31 5.76
CA LEU A 405 -2.95 3.36 6.31
C LEU A 405 -4.02 3.85 5.33
N HIS A 406 -3.88 3.53 4.04
CA HIS A 406 -4.85 3.88 2.99
C HIS A 406 -5.90 2.78 2.75
N HIS A 407 -5.74 1.62 3.39
CA HIS A 407 -6.72 0.53 3.31
C HIS A 407 -8.03 0.92 4.04
N PRO A 408 -9.22 0.53 3.55
CA PRO A 408 -10.48 1.02 4.12
C PRO A 408 -10.76 0.68 5.58
N ASP A 409 -10.20 -0.44 6.03
CA ASP A 409 -10.31 -0.88 7.42
C ASP A 409 -9.26 -0.26 8.34
N ALA A 410 -8.29 0.49 7.79
CA ALA A 410 -7.34 1.24 8.58
C ALA A 410 -8.00 2.50 9.14
N ASN A 411 -7.60 2.95 10.32
CA ASN A 411 -7.93 4.26 10.87
C ASN A 411 -6.91 4.59 11.97
N PHE A 412 -6.93 5.82 12.48
CA PHE A 412 -6.14 6.18 13.65
C PHE A 412 -6.85 7.22 14.50
N SER A 413 -6.45 7.30 15.76
CA SER A 413 -6.89 8.31 16.71
C SER A 413 -5.67 8.95 17.38
N ILE A 414 -5.78 10.24 17.74
CA ILE A 414 -4.68 11.01 18.35
C ILE A 414 -4.21 10.42 19.70
N GLN A 415 -4.99 9.50 20.26
CA GLN A 415 -4.68 8.80 21.50
C GLN A 415 -5.32 7.41 21.50
N ALA A 416 -4.87 6.53 22.40
CA ALA A 416 -5.44 5.20 22.60
C ALA A 416 -6.96 5.21 22.87
N ALA A 417 -7.67 4.25 22.29
CA ALA A 417 -9.11 4.05 22.40
C ALA A 417 -9.55 3.85 23.86
N THR A 418 -8.73 3.15 24.65
CA THR A 418 -8.95 2.94 26.09
C THR A 418 -8.91 4.25 26.89
N SER A 419 -8.19 5.28 26.42
CA SER A 419 -8.20 6.63 27.02
C SER A 419 -9.55 7.33 26.85
N TYR A 420 -10.26 7.06 25.76
CA TYR A 420 -11.63 7.54 25.57
C TYR A 420 -12.59 6.83 26.51
N ALA A 421 -12.58 5.49 26.53
CA ALA A 421 -13.48 4.71 27.39
C ALA A 421 -13.36 5.07 28.89
N SER A 422 -12.12 5.31 29.36
CA SER A 422 -11.84 5.75 30.73
C SER A 422 -12.13 7.24 31.00
N GLY A 423 -12.31 8.05 29.97
CA GLY A 423 -12.45 9.50 30.08
C GLY A 423 -11.13 10.25 30.32
N ASN A 424 -9.99 9.56 30.33
CA ASN A 424 -8.68 10.18 30.53
C ASN A 424 -8.30 11.12 29.38
N CYS A 425 -8.79 10.87 28.15
CA CYS A 425 -8.50 11.73 27.01
C CYS A 425 -8.97 13.18 27.20
N PHE A 426 -10.08 13.41 27.91
CA PHE A 426 -10.62 14.75 28.20
C PHE A 426 -9.74 15.54 29.18
N LYS A 427 -8.98 14.86 30.04
CA LYS A 427 -8.00 15.50 30.93
C LYS A 427 -6.75 15.95 30.18
N LEU A 428 -6.34 15.15 29.20
CA LEU A 428 -5.13 15.39 28.40
C LEU A 428 -5.38 16.36 27.24
N ARG A 429 -6.64 16.49 26.81
CA ARG A 429 -7.05 17.30 25.65
C ARG A 429 -8.25 18.18 26.02
N PRO A 430 -8.01 19.35 26.65
CA PRO A 430 -9.08 20.21 27.17
C PRO A 430 -10.04 20.75 26.09
N TRP A 431 -9.64 20.79 24.83
CA TRP A 431 -10.52 21.15 23.70
C TRP A 431 -11.59 20.09 23.38
N LEU A 432 -11.52 18.89 23.98
CA LEU A 432 -12.61 17.91 23.94
C LEU A 432 -13.77 18.29 24.86
N GLY A 433 -13.59 19.27 25.75
CA GLY A 433 -14.59 19.70 26.72
C GLY A 433 -14.61 18.81 27.97
N SER A 434 -15.71 18.87 28.72
CA SER A 434 -15.89 18.07 29.92
C SER A 434 -16.06 16.58 29.58
N PRO A 435 -15.56 15.66 30.42
CA PRO A 435 -15.77 14.24 30.23
C PRO A 435 -17.26 13.89 30.11
N LEU A 436 -17.61 13.09 29.11
CA LEU A 436 -18.97 12.57 28.94
C LEU A 436 -19.30 11.60 30.08
N ALA A 437 -20.53 11.64 30.58
CA ALA A 437 -20.94 10.96 31.81
C ALA A 437 -20.86 9.42 31.67
N SER A 438 -21.41 8.87 30.59
CA SER A 438 -21.48 7.42 30.36
C SER A 438 -20.30 6.87 29.55
N LYS A 439 -19.97 5.58 29.73
CA LYS A 439 -18.93 4.90 28.95
C LYS A 439 -19.33 4.79 27.48
N GLU A 440 -20.62 4.56 27.23
CA GLU A 440 -21.23 4.41 25.92
C GLU A 440 -21.12 5.70 25.09
N GLU A 441 -21.36 6.86 25.69
CA GLU A 441 -21.15 8.16 25.04
C GLU A 441 -19.68 8.40 24.72
N ARG A 442 -18.77 8.01 25.62
CA ARG A 442 -17.32 8.10 25.38
C ARG A 442 -16.86 7.20 24.24
N ILE A 443 -17.40 5.98 24.13
CA ILE A 443 -17.15 5.07 23.01
C ILE A 443 -17.70 5.66 21.71
N LYS A 444 -18.92 6.21 21.71
CA LYS A 444 -19.47 6.93 20.54
C LYS A 444 -18.58 8.10 20.13
N PHE A 445 -18.05 8.84 21.10
CA PHE A 445 -17.12 9.95 20.85
C PHE A 445 -15.79 9.47 20.26
N PHE A 446 -15.26 8.34 20.73
CA PHE A 446 -14.08 7.71 20.11
C PHE A 446 -14.29 7.46 18.61
N HIS A 447 -15.40 6.84 18.20
CA HIS A 447 -15.69 6.64 16.78
C HIS A 447 -15.84 7.95 15.99
N LYS A 448 -16.34 9.02 16.62
CA LYS A 448 -16.43 10.39 16.07
C LYS A 448 -15.10 11.18 16.09
N SER A 449 -14.02 10.56 16.55
CA SER A 449 -12.69 11.17 16.63
C SER A 449 -11.66 10.50 15.73
N LYS A 450 -12.02 9.39 15.07
CA LYS A 450 -11.14 8.64 14.18
C LYS A 450 -10.85 9.44 12.92
N LEU A 451 -9.59 9.41 12.50
CA LEU A 451 -9.08 9.95 11.25
C LEU A 451 -8.62 8.80 10.34
N HIS A 452 -8.40 9.10 9.06
CA HIS A 452 -8.02 8.11 8.04
C HIS A 452 -7.09 8.76 7.01
N ALA A 453 -5.98 8.10 6.64
CA ALA A 453 -4.93 8.69 5.81
C ALA A 453 -5.33 8.90 4.35
N ALA A 454 -6.33 8.18 3.86
CA ALA A 454 -6.93 8.43 2.54
C ALA A 454 -7.81 9.68 2.45
N ILE A 455 -8.10 10.37 3.57
CA ILE A 455 -8.94 11.58 3.56
C ILE A 455 -8.06 12.81 3.40
N PRO A 456 -8.18 13.60 2.32
CA PRO A 456 -7.38 14.80 2.15
C PRO A 456 -7.48 15.75 3.35
N GLY A 457 -6.34 16.19 3.87
CA GLY A 457 -6.29 17.10 5.03
C GLY A 457 -6.19 16.38 6.38
N TYR A 458 -6.10 15.05 6.43
CA TYR A 458 -5.86 14.33 7.69
C TYR A 458 -4.58 14.82 8.38
N GLU A 459 -3.56 15.18 7.59
CA GLU A 459 -2.29 15.71 8.07
C GLU A 459 -2.47 17.03 8.81
N TYR A 460 -3.38 17.88 8.33
CA TYR A 460 -3.67 19.18 8.93
C TYR A 460 -4.40 19.02 10.26
N ALA A 461 -5.44 18.17 10.30
CA ALA A 461 -6.16 17.89 11.54
C ALA A 461 -5.25 17.24 12.59
N THR A 462 -4.38 16.32 12.16
CA THR A 462 -3.38 15.69 13.02
C THR A 462 -2.37 16.70 13.54
N ALA A 463 -1.85 17.59 12.66
CA ALA A 463 -0.89 18.62 13.04
C ALA A 463 -1.47 19.59 14.07
N LEU A 464 -2.70 20.08 13.86
CA LEU A 464 -3.36 20.97 14.83
C LEU A 464 -3.51 20.33 16.21
N GLU A 465 -3.90 19.07 16.26
CA GLU A 465 -4.02 18.30 17.49
C GLU A 465 -2.67 18.14 18.21
N LEU A 466 -1.61 17.79 17.48
CA LEU A 466 -0.26 17.65 18.05
C LEU A 466 0.32 18.98 18.53
N ILE A 467 0.11 20.07 17.78
CA ILE A 467 0.54 21.42 18.17
C ILE A 467 -0.18 21.85 19.44
N ALA A 468 -1.51 21.71 19.49
CA ALA A 468 -2.32 22.11 20.65
C ALA A 468 -1.94 21.30 21.90
N LEU A 469 -1.73 19.99 21.74
CA LEU A 469 -1.28 19.09 22.79
C LEU A 469 0.11 19.45 23.32
N THR A 470 1.06 19.66 22.41
CA THR A 470 2.43 20.05 22.76
C THR A 470 2.43 21.40 23.48
N SER A 471 1.64 22.36 23.00
CA SER A 471 1.52 23.69 23.61
C SER A 471 0.91 23.65 25.01
N PHE A 472 -0.12 22.82 25.20
CA PHE A 472 -0.77 22.60 26.49
C PHE A 472 0.20 21.95 27.50
N GLU A 473 0.85 20.85 27.12
CA GLU A 473 1.78 20.11 28.00
C GLU A 473 3.02 20.94 28.35
N SER A 474 3.57 21.68 27.37
CA SER A 474 4.74 22.55 27.58
C SER A 474 4.41 23.91 28.21
N LYS A 475 3.12 24.19 28.49
CA LYS A 475 2.63 25.47 29.02
C LYS A 475 3.01 26.70 28.17
N LYS A 476 3.27 26.51 26.87
CA LYS A 476 3.63 27.59 25.95
C LYS A 476 2.43 28.50 25.60
N LYS A 477 1.20 27.97 25.64
CA LYS A 477 -0.04 28.72 25.36
C LYS A 477 -0.03 29.46 24.01
N SER A 478 0.55 28.84 22.99
CA SER A 478 0.63 29.36 21.62
C SER A 478 0.56 28.22 20.60
N MET A 479 0.05 28.50 19.40
CA MET A 479 0.12 27.56 18.28
C MET A 479 1.47 27.60 17.53
N ASN A 480 2.37 28.52 17.90
CA ASN A 480 3.72 28.59 17.36
C ASN A 480 4.63 27.52 18.01
N ILE A 481 4.53 26.29 17.48
CA ILE A 481 5.27 25.12 17.93
C ILE A 481 5.99 24.52 16.72
N ASP A 482 7.30 24.33 16.84
CA ASP A 482 8.14 23.68 15.83
C ASP A 482 8.10 22.14 15.95
N LEU A 483 8.55 21.45 14.89
CA LEU A 483 8.59 20.00 14.86
C LEU A 483 9.47 19.43 15.99
N ALA A 484 10.62 20.06 16.27
CA ALA A 484 11.54 19.62 17.32
C ALA A 484 10.89 19.59 18.71
N THR A 485 10.06 20.58 19.05
CA THR A 485 9.30 20.62 20.30
C THR A 485 8.26 19.49 20.32
N ILE A 486 7.54 19.26 19.21
CA ILE A 486 6.56 18.16 19.10
C ILE A 486 7.24 16.81 19.34
N LEU A 487 8.37 16.55 18.67
CA LEU A 487 9.10 15.29 18.81
C LEU A 487 9.64 15.10 20.23
N LYS A 488 10.16 16.16 20.86
CA LYS A 488 10.61 16.10 22.26
C LYS A 488 9.46 15.75 23.21
N CYS A 489 8.29 16.37 23.05
CA CYS A 489 7.11 16.05 23.84
C CYS A 489 6.63 14.61 23.57
N TRP A 490 6.59 14.20 22.30
CA TRP A 490 6.20 12.85 21.91
C TRP A 490 7.09 11.78 22.54
N LEU A 491 8.42 11.96 22.46
CA LEU A 491 9.38 10.98 22.97
C LEU A 491 9.38 10.86 24.51
N ALA A 492 8.72 11.80 25.20
CA ALA A 492 8.53 11.76 26.64
C ALA A 492 7.22 11.08 27.08
N ARG A 493 6.38 10.61 26.14
CA ARG A 493 5.02 10.12 26.42
C ARG A 493 4.92 8.60 26.30
N ASP A 494 4.06 8.02 27.12
CA ASP A 494 3.70 6.61 27.00
C ASP A 494 3.00 6.35 25.65
N ALA A 495 3.11 5.11 25.14
CA ALA A 495 2.47 4.71 23.89
C ALA A 495 0.96 4.96 23.88
N HIS A 496 0.24 4.78 25.01
CA HIS A 496 -1.21 5.04 25.07
C HIS A 496 -1.57 6.52 25.00
N GLN A 497 -0.59 7.41 25.12
CA GLN A 497 -0.77 8.85 24.98
C GLN A 497 -0.43 9.33 23.56
N SER A 498 0.21 8.48 22.76
CA SER A 498 0.61 8.76 21.37
C SER A 498 -0.52 8.42 20.37
N ILE A 499 -0.30 8.71 19.08
CA ILE A 499 -1.27 8.37 18.02
C ILE A 499 -1.37 6.85 17.90
N GLU A 500 -2.57 6.33 18.12
CA GLU A 500 -2.91 4.92 17.99
C GLU A 500 -3.48 4.66 16.60
N ALA A 501 -2.89 3.72 15.87
CA ALA A 501 -3.36 3.29 14.56
C ALA A 501 -3.95 1.88 14.63
N HIS A 502 -5.13 1.74 14.04
CA HIS A 502 -5.89 0.51 13.92
C HIS A 502 -5.80 0.05 12.46
N LEU A 503 -5.04 -1.00 12.22
CA LEU A 503 -4.81 -1.53 10.88
C LEU A 503 -5.79 -2.68 10.57
N PRO A 504 -5.88 -3.14 9.30
CA PRO A 504 -6.82 -4.21 8.91
C PRO A 504 -6.66 -5.49 9.73
N GLN A 505 -7.72 -6.32 9.74
CA GLN A 505 -7.79 -7.51 10.59
C GLN A 505 -6.64 -8.51 10.36
N LEU A 506 -6.20 -8.60 9.10
CA LEU A 506 -5.11 -9.45 8.63
C LEU A 506 -4.19 -8.64 7.72
N ILE A 507 -2.90 -8.66 8.01
CA ILE A 507 -1.89 -7.94 7.22
C ILE A 507 -0.84 -8.94 6.74
N PRO A 508 -0.69 -9.16 5.42
CA PRO A 508 0.34 -10.04 4.88
C PRO A 508 1.75 -9.57 5.24
N LEU A 509 2.71 -10.50 5.32
CA LEU A 509 4.08 -10.19 5.73
C LEU A 509 4.82 -9.22 4.79
N ASP A 510 4.40 -9.09 3.53
CA ASP A 510 5.02 -8.18 2.56
C ASP A 510 4.71 -6.69 2.84
N TYR A 511 3.72 -6.38 3.70
CA TYR A 511 3.53 -5.05 4.27
C TYR A 511 4.50 -4.72 5.39
N ILE A 512 5.31 -5.68 5.86
CA ILE A 512 6.37 -5.40 6.81
C ILE A 512 7.56 -4.80 6.04
N ASP A 513 7.83 -3.54 6.35
CA ASP A 513 8.91 -2.76 5.75
C ASP A 513 10.23 -3.03 6.47
N ARG A 514 10.23 -3.01 7.80
CA ARG A 514 11.43 -3.28 8.62
C ARG A 514 11.08 -4.08 9.87
N ILE A 515 12.00 -4.93 10.29
CA ILE A 515 11.98 -5.62 11.59
C ILE A 515 13.24 -5.27 12.35
N TYR A 516 13.11 -4.82 13.60
CA TYR A 516 14.24 -4.66 14.52
C TYR A 516 14.17 -5.71 15.61
N MET A 517 15.32 -6.36 15.84
CA MET A 517 15.46 -7.43 16.82
C MET A 517 16.90 -7.45 17.34
N SER A 518 17.10 -7.81 18.61
CA SER A 518 18.45 -8.11 19.11
C SER A 518 18.90 -9.51 18.68
N GLN A 519 20.21 -9.70 18.52
CA GLN A 519 20.77 -10.99 18.09
C GLN A 519 20.38 -12.11 19.06
N ASN A 520 20.42 -11.86 20.36
CA ASN A 520 20.05 -12.86 21.36
C ASN A 520 18.56 -13.24 21.31
N ILE A 521 17.66 -12.33 20.95
CA ILE A 521 16.24 -12.66 20.74
C ILE A 521 16.07 -13.46 19.44
N PHE A 522 16.78 -13.09 18.38
CA PHE A 522 16.74 -13.82 17.12
C PHE A 522 17.17 -15.28 17.32
N ASP A 523 18.20 -15.51 18.13
CA ASP A 523 18.72 -16.85 18.42
C ASP A 523 17.81 -17.72 19.28
N LEU A 524 16.80 -17.15 19.95
CA LEU A 524 15.74 -17.90 20.63
C LEU A 524 14.68 -18.47 19.68
N LEU A 525 14.55 -17.90 18.48
CA LEU A 525 13.60 -18.38 17.49
C LEU A 525 14.03 -19.76 16.99
N ASN A 526 13.07 -20.61 16.64
CA ASN A 526 13.40 -21.93 16.11
C ASN A 526 14.20 -21.82 14.79
N SER A 527 15.00 -22.85 14.47
CA SER A 527 15.92 -22.83 13.32
C SER A 527 15.21 -22.51 12.00
N ARG A 528 14.01 -23.06 11.79
CA ARG A 528 13.22 -22.86 10.58
C ARG A 528 12.68 -21.44 10.48
N THR A 529 12.22 -20.87 11.60
CA THR A 529 11.80 -19.47 11.69
C THR A 529 12.95 -18.53 11.32
N ARG A 530 14.16 -18.80 11.83
CA ARG A 530 15.36 -18.01 11.47
C ARG A 530 15.69 -18.08 9.98
N GLU A 531 15.61 -19.27 9.38
CA GLU A 531 15.81 -19.45 7.93
C GLU A 531 14.75 -18.71 7.11
N PHE A 532 13.48 -18.83 7.49
CA PHE A 532 12.37 -18.14 6.84
C PHE A 532 12.52 -16.63 6.89
N ILE A 533 12.92 -16.07 8.04
CA ILE A 533 13.17 -14.64 8.21
C ILE A 533 14.27 -14.16 7.27
N ASN A 534 15.42 -14.84 7.25
CA ASN A 534 16.56 -14.46 6.41
C ASN A 534 16.19 -14.53 4.92
N THR A 535 15.37 -15.50 4.53
CA THR A 535 14.93 -15.69 3.13
C THR A 535 13.87 -14.67 2.71
N THR A 536 12.90 -14.39 3.58
CA THR A 536 11.73 -13.55 3.28
C THR A 536 12.04 -12.08 3.40
N PHE A 537 12.68 -11.66 4.50
CA PHE A 537 12.90 -10.25 4.79
C PHE A 537 14.26 -9.76 4.29
N LYS A 538 15.26 -10.64 4.14
CA LYS A 538 16.60 -10.29 3.62
C LYS A 538 17.18 -9.04 4.32
N HIS A 539 17.24 -7.90 3.63
CA HIS A 539 17.76 -6.62 4.14
C HIS A 539 16.77 -5.83 5.02
N ARG A 540 15.52 -6.29 5.14
CA ARG A 540 14.47 -5.66 5.96
C ARG A 540 14.56 -6.01 7.45
N ILE A 541 15.25 -7.10 7.81
CA ILE A 541 15.54 -7.41 9.20
C ILE A 541 16.87 -6.77 9.64
N ILE A 542 16.83 -6.00 10.72
CA ILE A 542 17.99 -5.38 11.36
C ILE A 542 18.21 -6.08 12.70
N LYS A 543 19.27 -6.91 12.72
CA LYS A 543 19.74 -7.59 13.93
C LYS A 543 20.78 -6.72 14.62
N THR A 544 20.55 -6.39 15.88
CA THR A 544 21.46 -5.53 16.66
C THR A 544 22.30 -6.35 17.63
N SER A 545 23.47 -5.85 18.01
CA SER A 545 24.39 -6.50 18.94
C SER A 545 23.99 -6.37 20.42
N HIS A 546 22.91 -5.65 20.73
CA HIS A 546 22.41 -5.52 22.10
C HIS A 546 22.04 -6.89 22.66
N VAL A 547 22.28 -7.12 23.95
CA VAL A 547 21.91 -8.37 24.64
C VAL A 547 20.80 -8.04 25.64
N ILE A 548 19.55 -8.20 25.20
CA ILE A 548 18.38 -7.83 26.00
C ILE A 548 18.07 -8.95 27.00
N GLU A 549 17.85 -8.60 28.25
CA GLU A 549 17.38 -9.53 29.29
C GLU A 549 16.07 -10.19 28.86
N LEU A 550 15.95 -11.51 29.05
CA LEU A 550 14.77 -12.28 28.63
C LEU A 550 13.58 -12.10 29.59
N ASP A 551 13.86 -11.65 30.81
CA ASP A 551 12.84 -11.28 31.78
C ASP A 551 12.09 -10.05 31.29
N HIS A 552 10.79 -10.22 31.10
CA HIS A 552 9.93 -9.18 30.58
C HIS A 552 9.68 -8.12 31.65
N ASP A 553 9.75 -6.84 31.27
CA ASP A 553 9.35 -5.70 32.13
C ASP A 553 7.82 -5.58 32.21
N GLY A 554 7.18 -6.67 32.65
CA GLY A 554 5.74 -6.79 32.69
C GLY A 554 5.19 -5.90 33.79
N GLY A 555 4.35 -4.92 33.43
CA GLY A 555 3.58 -4.14 34.40
C GLY A 555 4.10 -2.74 34.71
N THR A 556 5.26 -2.33 34.18
CA THR A 556 5.71 -0.94 34.25
C THR A 556 5.29 -0.21 32.98
N PHE A 557 4.35 0.72 33.10
CA PHE A 557 3.92 1.59 31.99
C PHE A 557 4.83 2.81 31.90
N GLY A 558 5.07 3.30 30.68
CA GLY A 558 5.86 4.50 30.47
C GLY A 558 6.75 4.43 29.22
N PRO A 559 7.38 5.58 28.90
CA PRO A 559 8.21 5.71 27.71
C PRO A 559 9.58 5.02 27.82
N LYS A 560 10.06 4.76 29.04
CA LYS A 560 11.40 4.23 29.31
C LYS A 560 11.33 2.86 29.98
N PRO A 561 12.06 1.87 29.49
CA PRO A 561 12.25 0.60 30.19
C PRO A 561 12.99 0.79 31.52
N ASN A 562 12.77 -0.11 32.48
CA ASN A 562 13.53 -0.13 33.73
C ASN A 562 15.00 -0.56 33.53
N SER A 563 15.26 -1.43 32.55
CA SER A 563 16.60 -1.91 32.22
C SER A 563 17.34 -0.94 31.30
N LYS A 564 18.54 -0.52 31.70
CA LYS A 564 19.39 0.39 30.91
C LYS A 564 19.72 -0.17 29.53
N ILE A 565 19.99 -1.47 29.44
CA ILE A 565 20.33 -2.13 28.16
C ILE A 565 19.10 -2.14 27.23
N ARG A 566 17.91 -2.41 27.78
CA ARG A 566 16.66 -2.35 26.99
C ARG A 566 16.36 -0.92 26.55
N GLN A 567 16.66 0.08 27.39
CA GLN A 567 16.56 1.49 27.00
C GLN A 567 17.53 1.84 25.87
N GLU A 568 18.80 1.45 25.95
CA GLU A 568 19.80 1.67 24.88
C GLU A 568 19.37 1.05 23.55
N TYR A 569 18.84 -0.19 23.60
CA TYR A 569 18.28 -0.85 22.41
C TYR A 569 17.08 -0.09 21.85
N GLN A 570 16.14 0.33 22.70
CA GLN A 570 14.99 1.11 22.27
C GLN A 570 15.43 2.41 21.61
N ASP A 571 16.31 3.18 22.26
CA ASP A 571 16.82 4.46 21.77
C ASP A 571 17.54 4.29 20.41
N PHE A 572 18.29 3.20 20.22
CA PHE A 572 18.87 2.84 18.92
C PHE A 572 17.80 2.64 17.83
N VAL A 573 16.77 1.83 18.11
CA VAL A 573 15.70 1.54 17.14
C VAL A 573 14.94 2.82 16.79
N LEU A 574 14.59 3.63 17.79
CA LEU A 574 13.85 4.87 17.58
C LEU A 574 14.66 5.88 16.77
N LYS A 575 15.96 6.01 17.02
CA LYS A 575 16.84 6.85 16.22
C LYS A 575 16.84 6.41 14.75
N HIS A 576 16.99 5.11 14.50
CA HIS A 576 16.95 4.58 13.13
C HIS A 576 15.62 4.85 12.41
N ILE A 577 14.49 4.74 13.13
CA ILE A 577 13.17 5.06 12.59
C ILE A 577 13.05 6.56 12.28
N MET A 578 13.55 7.43 13.16
CA MET A 578 13.50 8.89 12.96
C MET A 578 14.40 9.34 11.81
N ASP A 579 15.65 8.85 11.75
CA ASP A 579 16.58 9.14 10.66
C ASP A 579 15.98 8.76 9.29
N LYS A 580 15.14 7.72 9.24
CA LYS A 580 14.39 7.32 8.04
C LYS A 580 13.27 8.29 7.68
N TYR A 581 12.57 8.86 8.65
CA TYR A 581 11.54 9.86 8.37
C TYR A 581 12.15 11.17 7.88
N ASP A 582 13.27 11.60 8.44
CA ASP A 582 14.00 12.78 7.99
C ASP A 582 14.49 12.61 6.53
N GLN A 583 14.96 11.40 6.18
CA GLN A 583 15.29 11.06 4.79
C GLN A 583 14.08 11.15 3.86
N LEU A 584 12.87 10.80 4.31
CA LEU A 584 11.65 10.87 3.51
C LEU A 584 11.11 12.30 3.38
N ASP A 585 11.30 13.15 4.39
CA ASP A 585 10.90 14.57 4.38
C ASP A 585 11.65 15.37 3.30
N ILE A 586 12.98 15.21 3.23
CA ILE A 586 13.84 15.80 2.17
C ILE A 586 13.40 15.37 0.76
N ASN A 587 12.71 14.24 0.69
CA ASN A 587 12.38 13.49 -0.50
C ASN A 587 10.88 13.50 -0.83
N SER A 588 10.13 14.35 -0.13
CA SER A 588 8.67 14.43 -0.10
C SER A 588 8.01 14.13 -1.44
N ILE A 589 7.07 13.19 -1.40
CA ILE A 589 6.12 12.95 -2.49
C ILE A 589 5.35 14.27 -2.66
N SER A 590 5.39 14.85 -3.86
CA SER A 590 4.71 16.10 -4.23
C SER A 590 3.22 16.12 -3.86
N ARG A 591 2.62 14.94 -3.66
CA ARG A 591 1.24 14.76 -3.23
C ARG A 591 1.17 13.62 -2.21
N PRO A 592 0.34 13.71 -1.17
CA PRO A 592 0.07 12.53 -0.33
C PRO A 592 -0.42 11.40 -1.23
N ILE A 593 -0.03 10.15 -0.93
CA ILE A 593 -0.64 8.98 -1.57
C ILE A 593 -2.14 9.11 -1.33
N GLN A 594 -2.92 9.19 -2.41
CA GLN A 594 -4.37 9.33 -2.35
C GLN A 594 -4.98 8.17 -3.12
N GLY A 595 -6.00 7.56 -2.54
CA GLY A 595 -6.63 6.38 -3.09
C GLY A 595 -6.58 5.21 -2.11
N THR A 596 -7.23 4.13 -2.52
CA THR A 596 -7.45 2.94 -1.73
C THR A 596 -7.37 1.76 -2.68
N ILE A 597 -6.53 0.78 -2.35
CA ILE A 597 -6.53 -0.50 -3.05
C ILE A 597 -7.48 -1.43 -2.29
N ILE A 598 -8.47 -1.97 -3.00
CA ILE A 598 -9.43 -2.92 -2.45
C ILE A 598 -9.30 -4.19 -3.27
N THR A 599 -9.14 -5.32 -2.60
CA THR A 599 -9.37 -6.60 -3.24
C THR A 599 -10.65 -7.20 -2.69
N ILE A 600 -11.59 -7.38 -3.61
CA ILE A 600 -12.87 -8.01 -3.34
C ILE A 600 -12.67 -9.52 -3.56
N PRO A 601 -13.22 -10.40 -2.70
CA PRO A 601 -13.32 -11.82 -3.03
C PRO A 601 -13.97 -11.99 -4.41
N ALA A 602 -13.80 -13.13 -5.08
CA ALA A 602 -14.59 -13.40 -6.27
C ALA A 602 -16.08 -13.39 -5.89
N THR A 603 -16.76 -12.26 -6.13
CA THR A 603 -18.18 -12.07 -5.89
C THR A 603 -18.90 -12.06 -7.22
N ASP A 604 -20.18 -12.36 -7.17
CA ASP A 604 -21.17 -12.20 -8.23
C ASP A 604 -21.55 -10.72 -8.46
N PHE A 605 -20.72 -9.76 -8.03
CA PHE A 605 -20.96 -8.31 -8.07
C PHE A 605 -22.23 -7.82 -7.35
N ASN A 606 -22.88 -8.66 -6.53
CA ASN A 606 -24.12 -8.30 -5.83
C ASN A 606 -23.91 -7.63 -4.46
N ASP A 607 -22.71 -7.73 -3.88
CA ASP A 607 -22.41 -7.14 -2.58
C ASP A 607 -22.02 -5.65 -2.70
N PRO A 608 -22.68 -4.72 -1.98
CA PRO A 608 -22.30 -3.32 -1.95
C PRO A 608 -21.05 -3.09 -1.08
N PHE A 609 -20.05 -2.37 -1.60
CA PHE A 609 -18.83 -1.99 -0.88
C PHE A 609 -18.78 -0.48 -0.62
N VAL A 610 -18.40 -0.09 0.60
CA VAL A 610 -18.30 1.32 1.01
C VAL A 610 -16.83 1.75 0.97
N LEU A 611 -16.52 2.76 0.16
CA LEU A 611 -15.19 3.39 0.16
C LEU A 611 -15.03 4.29 1.39
N PRO A 612 -13.82 4.43 1.97
CA PRO A 612 -13.57 5.33 3.10
C PRO A 612 -13.94 6.79 2.82
N LEU A 613 -13.80 7.19 1.55
CA LEU A 613 -14.24 8.46 1.03
C LEU A 613 -15.31 8.21 -0.03
N THR A 614 -16.58 8.35 0.35
CA THR A 614 -17.67 8.35 -0.62
C THR A 614 -17.59 9.58 -1.53
N ILE A 615 -18.15 9.51 -2.74
CA ILE A 615 -18.24 10.68 -3.64
C ILE A 615 -18.93 11.86 -2.92
N SER A 616 -19.98 11.58 -2.15
CA SER A 616 -20.69 12.58 -1.35
C SER A 616 -19.80 13.23 -0.27
N GLN A 617 -18.94 12.45 0.39
CA GLN A 617 -17.96 12.97 1.36
C GLN A 617 -16.85 13.76 0.67
N ALA A 618 -16.33 13.29 -0.46
CA ALA A 618 -15.33 14.01 -1.26
C ALA A 618 -15.88 15.37 -1.71
N TYR A 619 -17.12 15.40 -2.18
CA TYR A 619 -17.79 16.64 -2.57
C TYR A 619 -18.04 17.56 -1.38
N ARG A 620 -18.45 17.01 -0.23
CA ARG A 620 -18.60 17.81 1.00
C ARG A 620 -17.27 18.42 1.45
N GLN A 621 -16.18 17.67 1.40
CA GLN A 621 -14.83 18.17 1.68
C GLN A 621 -14.46 19.30 0.72
N TYR A 622 -14.66 19.08 -0.58
CA TYR A 622 -14.43 20.12 -1.60
C TYR A 622 -15.22 21.40 -1.32
N LYS A 623 -16.50 21.31 -0.93
CA LYS A 623 -17.32 22.47 -0.55
C LYS A 623 -16.84 23.17 0.73
N ILE A 624 -16.30 22.42 1.69
CA ILE A 624 -15.69 23.00 2.89
C ILE A 624 -14.47 23.83 2.49
N ASP A 625 -13.66 23.33 1.57
CA ASP A 625 -12.45 24.00 1.09
C ASP A 625 -12.77 25.16 0.10
N HIS A 626 -13.96 25.15 -0.50
CA HIS A 626 -14.40 26.13 -1.51
C HIS A 626 -15.84 26.61 -1.22
N PRO A 627 -16.05 27.42 -0.16
CA PRO A 627 -17.38 27.83 0.30
C PRO A 627 -18.18 28.64 -0.74
N GLN A 628 -17.51 29.19 -1.76
CA GLN A 628 -18.11 29.93 -2.87
C GLN A 628 -18.78 29.05 -3.95
N ILE A 629 -18.67 27.73 -3.87
CA ILE A 629 -19.19 26.82 -4.91
C ILE A 629 -20.67 26.52 -4.66
N SER A 630 -21.48 26.68 -5.72
CA SER A 630 -22.92 26.37 -5.74
C SER A 630 -23.21 24.93 -5.30
N ASN A 631 -24.40 24.69 -4.72
CA ASN A 631 -24.83 23.35 -4.32
C ASN A 631 -24.92 22.35 -5.49
N ASP A 632 -24.98 22.82 -6.74
CA ASP A 632 -25.23 22.03 -7.94
C ASP A 632 -23.98 21.65 -8.75
N ALA A 633 -22.80 21.52 -8.13
CA ALA A 633 -21.63 21.07 -8.87
C ALA A 633 -21.79 19.61 -9.33
N THR A 634 -21.75 19.41 -10.64
CA THR A 634 -21.85 18.09 -11.29
C THR A 634 -20.44 17.58 -11.59
N VAL A 635 -20.13 16.35 -11.16
CA VAL A 635 -18.88 15.66 -11.53
C VAL A 635 -19.20 14.63 -12.60
N TYR A 636 -18.49 14.70 -13.72
CA TYR A 636 -18.64 13.78 -14.84
C TYR A 636 -17.63 12.65 -14.70
N ILE A 637 -18.10 11.40 -14.80
CA ILE A 637 -17.26 10.20 -14.78
C ILE A 637 -17.36 9.56 -16.16
N TYR A 638 -16.23 9.50 -16.86
CA TYR A 638 -16.07 8.83 -18.14
C TYR A 638 -15.27 7.56 -17.93
N TRP A 639 -15.63 6.48 -18.64
CA TRP A 639 -14.77 5.32 -18.76
C TRP A 639 -14.69 4.88 -20.21
N GLN A 640 -13.53 4.39 -20.61
CA GLN A 640 -13.27 3.83 -21.93
C GLN A 640 -12.45 2.55 -21.78
N THR A 641 -12.92 1.46 -22.36
CA THR A 641 -12.15 0.23 -22.49
C THR A 641 -11.34 0.29 -23.78
N MET A 642 -10.04 0.05 -23.69
CA MET A 642 -9.12 0.04 -24.83
C MET A 642 -8.40 -1.30 -24.85
N ASN A 643 -8.92 -2.27 -25.64
CA ASN A 643 -8.25 -3.56 -25.90
C ASN A 643 -7.82 -4.35 -24.64
N GLY A 644 -8.62 -4.33 -23.57
CA GLY A 644 -8.33 -5.03 -22.30
C GLY A 644 -7.84 -4.10 -21.18
N ASP A 645 -7.39 -2.90 -21.53
CA ASP A 645 -7.07 -1.82 -20.61
C ASP A 645 -8.30 -0.93 -20.37
N MET A 646 -8.32 -0.19 -19.27
CA MET A 646 -9.40 0.72 -18.89
C MET A 646 -8.85 2.12 -18.62
N MET A 647 -9.45 3.14 -19.21
CA MET A 647 -9.22 4.53 -18.88
C MET A 647 -10.45 5.05 -18.12
N LEU A 648 -10.26 5.59 -16.92
CA LEU A 648 -11.29 6.26 -16.11
C LEU A 648 -10.95 7.75 -16.03
N THR A 649 -11.82 8.65 -16.48
CA THR A 649 -11.62 10.10 -16.38
C THR A 649 -12.69 10.75 -15.51
N LEU A 650 -12.27 11.52 -14.52
CA LEU A 650 -13.11 12.41 -13.73
C LEU A 650 -12.96 13.83 -14.26
N ALA A 651 -14.07 14.55 -14.47
CA ALA A 651 -14.05 15.95 -14.93
C ALA A 651 -15.03 16.82 -14.13
N ASN A 652 -14.69 18.10 -13.96
CA ASN A 652 -15.52 19.11 -13.30
C ASN A 652 -16.60 19.72 -14.23
N GLU A 653 -16.50 19.49 -15.54
CA GLU A 653 -17.50 19.86 -16.53
C GLU A 653 -17.55 18.78 -17.63
N GLN A 654 -18.60 18.78 -18.46
CA GLN A 654 -18.72 17.82 -19.55
C GLN A 654 -17.60 18.07 -20.57
N ILE A 655 -16.86 17.03 -20.94
CA ILE A 655 -15.77 17.10 -21.91
C ILE A 655 -16.34 17.40 -23.31
N GLY A 656 -15.97 18.55 -23.87
CA GLY A 656 -16.15 18.89 -25.29
C GLY A 656 -14.84 18.69 -26.04
N THR A 657 -14.77 17.71 -26.93
CA THR A 657 -13.55 17.35 -27.68
C THR A 657 -13.07 18.44 -28.63
N ASP A 658 -13.98 19.31 -29.05
CA ASP A 658 -13.74 20.36 -30.06
C ASP A 658 -13.96 21.78 -29.50
N GLU A 659 -14.18 21.92 -28.20
CA GLU A 659 -14.43 23.20 -27.53
C GLU A 659 -13.22 23.65 -26.69
N GLN A 660 -12.92 24.94 -26.72
CA GLN A 660 -11.97 25.51 -25.77
C GLN A 660 -12.62 25.64 -24.39
N GLN A 661 -12.27 24.71 -23.49
CA GLN A 661 -12.74 24.70 -22.11
C GLN A 661 -11.62 25.08 -21.14
N PRO A 662 -11.33 26.39 -20.94
CA PRO A 662 -10.18 26.85 -20.14
C PRO A 662 -10.26 26.46 -18.66
N ASN A 663 -11.46 26.12 -18.18
CA ASN A 663 -11.72 25.73 -16.79
C ASN A 663 -11.82 24.20 -16.60
N LEU A 664 -11.67 23.41 -17.66
CA LEU A 664 -11.77 21.94 -17.61
C LEU A 664 -10.58 21.37 -16.83
N ARG A 665 -10.89 20.68 -15.74
CA ARG A 665 -9.97 19.93 -14.90
C ARG A 665 -10.33 18.46 -15.00
N CYS A 666 -9.36 17.66 -15.41
CA CYS A 666 -9.51 16.21 -15.53
C CYS A 666 -8.55 15.47 -14.60
N LEU A 667 -8.99 14.32 -14.11
CA LEU A 667 -8.13 13.29 -13.53
C LEU A 667 -8.40 11.98 -14.28
N THR A 668 -7.40 11.51 -15.02
CA THR A 668 -7.47 10.30 -15.82
C THR A 668 -6.62 9.20 -15.19
N CYS A 669 -7.20 8.02 -15.01
CA CYS A 669 -6.55 6.81 -14.54
C CYS A 669 -6.51 5.80 -15.68
N TYR A 670 -5.31 5.42 -16.11
CA TYR A 670 -5.11 4.30 -17.02
C TYR A 670 -4.85 3.05 -16.20
N ILE A 671 -5.57 1.98 -16.52
CA ILE A 671 -5.50 0.69 -15.86
C ILE A 671 -5.19 -0.33 -16.93
N ALA A 672 -4.06 -1.02 -16.80
CA ALA A 672 -3.63 -2.00 -17.78
C ALA A 672 -3.17 -3.30 -17.11
N GLU A 673 -3.29 -4.41 -17.82
CA GLU A 673 -2.88 -5.72 -17.29
C GLU A 673 -1.36 -5.74 -17.05
N LYS A 674 -0.93 -6.18 -15.85
CA LYS A 674 0.50 -6.37 -15.55
C LYS A 674 1.05 -7.51 -16.43
N PRO A 675 1.99 -7.26 -17.35
CA PRO A 675 2.54 -8.32 -18.18
C PRO A 675 3.31 -9.32 -17.31
N ALA A 676 3.25 -10.60 -17.66
CA ALA A 676 4.08 -11.63 -17.05
C ALA A 676 5.56 -11.38 -17.42
N THR A 677 6.27 -10.60 -16.61
CA THR A 677 7.71 -10.37 -16.78
C THR A 677 8.50 -11.50 -16.13
N LYS A 678 9.64 -11.87 -16.73
CA LYS A 678 10.60 -12.83 -16.15
C LYS A 678 11.46 -12.21 -15.03
N ASP A 679 11.42 -10.89 -14.89
CA ASP A 679 12.24 -10.17 -13.93
C ASP A 679 11.48 -9.95 -12.61
N VAL A 680 11.91 -10.67 -11.59
CA VAL A 680 11.35 -10.63 -10.22
C VAL A 680 11.71 -9.32 -9.49
N HIS A 681 12.59 -8.50 -10.07
CA HIS A 681 13.03 -7.19 -9.56
C HIS A 681 12.38 -6.01 -10.27
N TYR A 682 11.40 -6.27 -11.15
CA TYR A 682 10.68 -5.24 -11.88
C TYR A 682 9.42 -4.79 -11.12
N HIS A 683 9.32 -3.49 -10.81
CA HIS A 683 8.36 -2.96 -9.82
C HIS A 683 7.36 -1.93 -10.40
N GLU A 684 7.27 -1.79 -11.72
CA GLU A 684 6.34 -0.81 -12.32
C GLU A 684 4.96 -1.41 -12.60
N ASN A 685 3.92 -0.70 -12.15
CA ASN A 685 2.55 -0.92 -12.59
C ASN A 685 2.36 -0.35 -13.99
N VAL A 686 1.60 -1.04 -14.84
CA VAL A 686 1.20 -0.53 -16.17
C VAL A 686 0.11 0.54 -16.04
N SER A 687 -0.52 0.62 -14.87
CA SER A 687 -1.55 1.59 -14.52
C SER A 687 -0.93 2.89 -13.98
N TYR A 688 -1.40 4.05 -14.43
CA TYR A 688 -0.91 5.36 -13.98
C TYR A 688 -2.00 6.44 -13.94
N LEU A 689 -1.79 7.46 -13.11
CA LEU A 689 -2.67 8.63 -12.98
C LEU A 689 -2.10 9.82 -13.76
N HIS A 690 -2.98 10.58 -14.40
CA HIS A 690 -2.68 11.75 -15.19
C HIS A 690 -3.68 12.87 -14.87
N SER A 691 -3.21 14.05 -14.48
CA SER A 691 -4.07 15.21 -14.17
C SER A 691 -4.26 16.18 -15.33
N GLY A 692 -3.92 15.75 -16.55
CA GLY A 692 -4.17 16.51 -17.76
C GLY A 692 -5.46 16.08 -18.45
N ARG A 693 -5.80 16.75 -19.55
CA ARG A 693 -6.96 16.38 -20.37
C ARG A 693 -6.69 15.01 -21.00
N PRO A 694 -7.69 14.11 -21.13
CA PRO A 694 -7.47 12.81 -21.79
C PRO A 694 -7.00 12.94 -23.26
N PHE A 695 -7.27 14.10 -23.88
CA PHE A 695 -6.83 14.52 -25.21
C PHE A 695 -5.77 15.64 -25.14
N GLN A 696 -5.04 15.77 -24.02
CA GLN A 696 -3.97 16.78 -23.88
C GLN A 696 -2.95 16.66 -25.00
N HIS A 697 -2.61 15.43 -25.38
CA HIS A 697 -1.69 15.16 -26.46
C HIS A 697 -2.22 15.69 -27.82
N GLU A 698 -3.52 15.54 -28.10
CA GLU A 698 -4.15 16.08 -29.31
C GLU A 698 -4.16 17.61 -29.33
N ILE A 699 -4.47 18.25 -28.20
CA ILE A 699 -4.43 19.72 -28.08
C ILE A 699 -3.02 20.24 -28.32
N VAL A 700 -2.05 19.62 -27.68
CA VAL A 700 -0.63 19.99 -27.75
C VAL A 700 -0.11 19.84 -29.19
N ILE A 701 -0.58 18.84 -29.94
CA ILE A 701 -0.27 18.70 -31.37
C ILE A 701 -1.01 19.73 -32.22
N LYS A 702 -2.29 20.03 -31.94
CA LYS A 702 -3.06 21.08 -32.65
C LYS A 702 -2.48 22.49 -32.45
N GLU A 703 -1.77 22.73 -31.35
CA GLU A 703 -1.07 23.99 -31.04
C GLU A 703 0.32 24.12 -31.70
N GLN A 704 0.84 23.05 -32.31
CA GLN A 704 2.10 23.04 -33.09
C GLN A 704 1.82 23.23 -34.57
#